data_AF-A0A7C3TLJ2-F1
#
_entry.id   AF-A0A7C3TLJ2-F1
#
_cell.length_a   1.000
_cell.length_b   1.000
_cell.length_c   1.000
_cell.angle_alpha   90.00
_cell.angle_beta   90.00
_cell.angle_gamma   90.00
#
_symmetry.space_group_name_H-M   'P 1'
#
loop_
_entity.id
_entity.type
_entity.pdbx_description
1 polymer ?
#
loop_
_entity_poly.entity_id
_entity_poly.type
_entity_poly.pdbx_seq_one_letter_code
_entity_poly.pdbx_strand_id
1 'polypeptide(L)'
;MRDTIRRKPDDWENPAVLQRRREPPRAALVPFQDVETALRGDRGDSALFMLLNGDWKFLYCQSPDQCPADFAAPSCDEAKWAMMPVPGNWQLHGFGRPNYTNLAYPYPVDPPRAPQENPVGIYRRRFVLPDGWRGRRVFLCFEGVNSCFYVYVNGKQAGFSKGAHLPAEFDITEYLRAGENLLTVQVFQWGDGAYLEDQDMWRLNGIFRDVYLLSTGDVRLRDVCVRTRFDDEMRDATLEITAAVRNCAARPAGTYRLSGRLVDPAGATVWEGVVGADVRPAGGKDTELRTAVPVRNPARWSAEEPSLYALVLCLEDGRGRVLEAQRVNVGFRQVEIRGGVLHINGVAVKLKGVNRHDTHPDLGHAVNMESMVRDIVLMKQHNINAVRTSHYPNDPRWLDLCDRFGLYVIDEADLECHGFALLGDANRLSDDPAWRAAYVDRAERMVMRDRNHPSVIIWSLGNESGYGRNHDAMAERIRAIDPTRPIHYEGAGEAKVVDIVSVMYPTVERLIEQGRRTDDPRPFFMCEYAHAMGNGPGNLKEYWDAIYAYPRLMGGCIWEWVDHGLRQRTADGREWFAYGGDFGDAPNDGNFCIDGLNFPDRVPHTGLIEYRKIIEPVKVEAVDLASGTVRVINRYDFLSLAHLRGRWQVVCGRDVLDEGDVPLPEVPAHGEAIVKLPLRKPPRELQVEDECWLNISFATARSTPWAPAGFELAWAQFELPVKTRPPAVPAMLRAGGTKLRVEESADLITVCGHDAEIAVDRRAGTIRRWRRADVDLMVCGPAIQIWRAPTDNDVHIAREWRKAGYDRLMLRLDELECRADAEEAVVSARGVLAGWSLEPAFDCRWRYRVLSSGLVHLLAEISPRGKLPPLPRFGVRFQMPDAFDRFTWYGRGPHESYIDRKESARVGLYRGTVQEQYVPYIRPQENGNKSDVRWAALTDLRGRGLLLAGDGLMNVSVHHHTAEDFTAARHAHELVRRPVTVVNIDREQCGLGSNSCGPGPLPQYLLQPAPMSLSVWLVPFDENAHDPMRLAAAVRAGMGRR
;
A
#
# COMPACT_ATOMS: atom_id res chain seq x y z
N MET A 1 -17.63 14.35 59.33
CA MET A 1 -18.20 13.80 58.08
C MET A 1 -17.76 14.73 56.96
N ARG A 2 -16.84 14.28 56.10
CA ARG A 2 -16.47 15.04 54.89
C ARG A 2 -17.45 14.64 53.81
N ASP A 3 -18.31 15.57 53.40
CA ASP A 3 -19.19 15.38 52.25
C ASP A 3 -18.33 15.12 51.02
N THR A 4 -18.32 13.88 50.55
CA THR A 4 -17.73 13.51 49.28
C THR A 4 -18.63 14.08 48.18
N ILE A 5 -18.34 15.31 47.73
CA ILE A 5 -18.97 15.89 46.54
C ILE A 5 -18.58 14.98 45.36
N ARG A 6 -19.48 14.08 44.95
CA ARG A 6 -19.33 13.35 43.69
C ARG A 6 -19.45 14.37 42.55
N ARG A 7 -18.31 14.75 41.96
CA ARG A 7 -18.25 15.59 40.76
C ARG A 7 -19.08 14.91 39.66
N LYS A 8 -20.03 15.64 39.07
CA LYS A 8 -20.77 15.17 37.90
C LYS A 8 -19.75 14.94 36.76
N PRO A 9 -19.78 13.79 36.06
CA PRO A 9 -18.85 13.55 34.96
C PRO A 9 -19.08 14.57 33.84
N ASP A 10 -17.97 15.10 33.29
CA ASP A 10 -17.99 16.00 32.14
C ASP A 10 -18.48 15.25 30.89
N ASP A 11 -18.99 15.94 29.85
CA ASP A 11 -19.58 15.24 28.70
C ASP A 11 -18.54 14.36 27.96
N TRP A 12 -17.26 14.73 27.99
CA TRP A 12 -16.14 13.99 27.37
C TRP A 12 -15.67 12.75 28.16
N GLU A 13 -16.23 12.47 29.35
CA GLU A 13 -16.00 11.23 30.12
C GLU A 13 -17.31 10.44 30.35
N ASN A 14 -18.32 10.67 29.51
CA ASN A 14 -19.65 10.10 29.69
C ASN A 14 -20.19 9.45 28.41
N PRO A 15 -20.17 8.11 28.29
CA PRO A 15 -20.60 7.39 27.08
C PRO A 15 -22.10 7.52 26.80
N ALA A 16 -22.90 7.97 27.79
CA ALA A 16 -24.31 8.30 27.57
C ALA A 16 -24.52 9.66 26.87
N VAL A 17 -23.48 10.50 26.77
CA VAL A 17 -23.53 11.80 26.07
C VAL A 17 -22.65 11.74 24.82
N LEU A 18 -23.25 11.40 23.69
CA LEU A 18 -22.55 11.35 22.40
C LEU A 18 -22.42 12.73 21.74
N GLN A 19 -23.39 13.60 22.03
CA GLN A 19 -23.49 14.93 21.45
C GLN A 19 -24.39 15.87 22.28
N ARG A 20 -24.27 17.17 22.03
CA ARG A 20 -25.25 18.20 22.41
C ARG A 20 -25.57 19.05 21.19
N ARG A 21 -26.86 19.15 20.84
CA ARG A 21 -27.39 19.96 19.73
C ARG A 21 -26.76 19.68 18.35
N ARG A 22 -26.18 18.49 18.15
CA ARG A 22 -25.76 18.03 16.83
C ARG A 22 -27.00 17.67 16.01
N GLU A 23 -27.03 18.09 14.76
CA GLU A 23 -28.09 17.72 13.83
C GLU A 23 -28.09 16.21 13.56
N PRO A 24 -29.26 15.61 13.26
CA PRO A 24 -29.34 14.21 12.84
C PRO A 24 -28.49 13.94 11.59
N PRO A 25 -27.87 12.75 11.47
CA PRO A 25 -27.06 12.41 10.31
C PRO A 25 -27.89 12.41 9.01
N ARG A 26 -27.21 12.69 7.91
CA ARG A 26 -27.76 12.83 6.56
C ARG A 26 -26.65 12.59 5.52
N ALA A 27 -27.03 12.42 4.26
CA ALA A 27 -26.07 12.38 3.16
C ALA A 27 -25.21 13.66 3.10
N ALA A 28 -23.93 13.51 2.72
CA ALA A 28 -22.96 14.59 2.58
C ALA A 28 -23.24 15.49 1.35
N LEU A 29 -24.33 16.27 1.42
CA LEU A 29 -24.82 17.10 0.33
C LEU A 29 -24.69 18.59 0.65
N VAL A 30 -24.32 19.37 -0.37
CA VAL A 30 -24.23 20.84 -0.33
C VAL A 30 -25.43 21.44 -1.06
N PRO A 31 -26.15 22.41 -0.47
CA PRO A 31 -27.20 23.15 -1.16
C PRO A 31 -26.59 24.14 -2.17
N PHE A 32 -27.27 24.30 -3.30
CA PHE A 32 -26.97 25.26 -4.36
C PHE A 32 -28.15 26.20 -4.55
N GLN A 33 -27.90 27.41 -5.02
CA GLN A 33 -28.96 28.40 -5.26
C GLN A 33 -29.81 28.10 -6.50
N ASP A 34 -29.31 27.30 -7.44
CA ASP A 34 -29.96 26.98 -8.71
C ASP A 34 -29.53 25.62 -9.27
N VAL A 35 -30.28 25.14 -10.27
CA VAL A 35 -30.07 23.84 -10.94
C VAL A 35 -28.76 23.82 -11.75
N GLU A 36 -28.39 24.93 -12.39
CA GLU A 36 -27.22 25.00 -13.27
C GLU A 36 -25.91 24.82 -12.48
N THR A 37 -25.83 25.45 -11.31
CA THR A 37 -24.70 25.34 -10.40
C THR A 37 -24.68 23.96 -9.73
N ALA A 38 -25.84 23.43 -9.34
CA ALA A 38 -25.94 22.05 -8.84
C ALA A 38 -25.47 21.02 -9.90
N LEU A 39 -25.77 21.24 -11.18
CA LEU A 39 -25.29 20.38 -12.27
C LEU A 39 -23.78 20.47 -12.52
N ARG A 40 -23.10 21.54 -12.10
CA ARG A 40 -21.62 21.57 -12.07
C ARG A 40 -21.07 20.81 -10.87
N GLY A 41 -21.73 20.94 -9.71
CA GLY A 41 -21.46 20.13 -8.53
C GLY A 41 -20.23 20.55 -7.70
N ASP A 42 -19.55 21.65 -8.05
CA ASP A 42 -18.48 22.20 -7.22
C ASP A 42 -19.05 22.98 -6.04
N ARG A 43 -18.81 22.52 -4.81
CA ARG A 43 -19.28 23.19 -3.58
C ARG A 43 -18.80 24.65 -3.48
N GLY A 44 -17.64 24.98 -4.05
CA GLY A 44 -17.09 26.34 -4.06
C GLY A 44 -17.89 27.33 -4.90
N ASP A 45 -18.65 26.84 -5.88
CA ASP A 45 -19.53 27.67 -6.73
C ASP A 45 -20.87 27.99 -6.04
N SER A 46 -21.20 27.34 -4.93
CA SER A 46 -22.47 27.56 -4.25
C SER A 46 -22.47 28.85 -3.44
N ALA A 47 -23.43 29.74 -3.74
CA ALA A 47 -23.68 30.93 -2.93
C ALA A 47 -24.24 30.60 -1.51
N LEU A 48 -24.56 29.34 -1.25
CA LEU A 48 -25.07 28.81 0.00
C LEU A 48 -24.02 28.04 0.81
N PHE A 49 -22.76 28.06 0.36
CA PHE A 49 -21.61 27.45 1.01
C PHE A 49 -20.56 28.51 1.36
N MET A 50 -19.90 28.36 2.51
CA MET A 50 -18.76 29.22 2.90
C MET A 50 -17.70 28.40 3.64
N LEU A 51 -16.51 28.27 3.05
CA LEU A 51 -15.39 27.57 3.67
C LEU A 51 -14.78 28.40 4.82
N LEU A 52 -14.50 27.74 5.95
CA LEU A 52 -13.86 28.32 7.13
C LEU A 52 -12.43 27.79 7.36
N ASN A 53 -11.85 27.08 6.40
CA ASN A 53 -10.43 26.69 6.43
C ASN A 53 -9.50 27.91 6.34
N GLY A 54 -8.23 27.72 6.72
CA GLY A 54 -7.18 28.73 6.79
C GLY A 54 -6.64 28.86 8.21
N ASP A 55 -5.97 29.97 8.51
CA ASP A 55 -5.35 30.15 9.82
C ASP A 55 -6.35 30.58 10.90
N TRP A 56 -6.31 29.90 12.04
CA TRP A 56 -7.12 30.19 13.23
C TRP A 56 -6.20 30.57 14.39
N LYS A 57 -6.68 31.43 15.28
CA LYS A 57 -5.99 31.69 16.55
C LYS A 57 -6.03 30.41 17.39
N PHE A 58 -4.92 30.05 18.00
CA PHE A 58 -4.75 28.79 18.70
C PHE A 58 -4.05 28.94 20.05
N LEU A 59 -4.60 28.29 21.06
CA LEU A 59 -4.01 28.15 22.39
C LEU A 59 -3.97 26.68 22.78
N TYR A 60 -2.80 26.20 23.18
CA TYR A 60 -2.58 24.85 23.70
C TYR A 60 -2.51 24.88 25.22
N CYS A 61 -3.32 24.06 25.89
CA CYS A 61 -3.33 23.88 27.34
C CYS A 61 -2.95 22.43 27.65
N GLN A 62 -2.15 22.18 28.69
CA GLN A 62 -1.73 20.81 29.04
C GLN A 62 -2.86 19.97 29.65
N SER A 63 -3.85 20.65 30.24
CA SER A 63 -5.03 20.03 30.85
C SER A 63 -6.23 20.97 30.80
N PRO A 64 -7.47 20.46 30.95
CA PRO A 64 -8.67 21.29 30.87
C PRO A 64 -8.74 22.41 31.91
N ASP A 65 -8.21 22.18 33.11
CA ASP A 65 -8.18 23.14 34.22
C ASP A 65 -7.16 24.28 34.03
N GLN A 66 -6.23 24.13 33.09
CA GLN A 66 -5.30 25.20 32.69
C GLN A 66 -5.86 26.12 31.60
N CYS A 67 -7.01 25.78 31.00
CA CYS A 67 -7.66 26.64 30.01
C CYS A 67 -8.19 27.92 30.67
N PRO A 68 -8.00 29.12 30.09
CA PRO A 68 -8.57 30.36 30.63
C PRO A 68 -10.08 30.28 30.75
N ALA A 69 -10.66 30.56 31.92
CA ALA A 69 -12.11 30.39 32.14
C ALA A 69 -12.99 31.23 31.19
N ASP A 70 -12.44 32.29 30.60
CA ASP A 70 -13.09 33.18 29.66
C ASP A 70 -12.73 32.92 28.19
N PHE A 71 -12.08 31.79 27.83
CA PHE A 71 -11.57 31.53 26.48
C PHE A 71 -12.59 31.71 25.34
N ALA A 72 -13.88 31.50 25.61
CA ALA A 72 -14.96 31.65 24.63
C ALA A 72 -15.50 33.08 24.53
N ALA A 73 -15.22 33.94 25.52
CA ALA A 73 -15.75 35.29 25.57
C ALA A 73 -15.16 36.15 24.44
N PRO A 74 -15.96 36.99 23.75
CA PRO A 74 -15.45 37.89 22.73
C PRO A 74 -14.35 38.85 23.22
N SER A 75 -14.32 39.12 24.53
CA SER A 75 -13.35 39.99 25.21
C SER A 75 -12.05 39.30 25.63
N CYS A 76 -11.93 37.98 25.49
CA CYS A 76 -10.73 37.25 25.87
C CYS A 76 -9.53 37.71 25.02
N ASP A 77 -8.41 38.00 25.69
CA ASP A 77 -7.17 38.47 25.06
C ASP A 77 -6.47 37.32 24.31
N GLU A 78 -6.46 37.46 22.98
CA GLU A 78 -5.85 36.51 22.04
C GLU A 78 -4.53 37.03 21.44
N ALA A 79 -3.96 38.14 21.95
CA ALA A 79 -2.80 38.79 21.35
C ALA A 79 -1.55 37.89 21.28
N LYS A 80 -1.38 37.00 22.26
CA LYS A 80 -0.24 36.05 22.35
C LYS A 80 -0.56 34.66 21.82
N TRP A 81 -1.78 34.43 21.30
CA TRP A 81 -2.15 33.12 20.76
C TRP A 81 -1.42 32.85 19.45
N ALA A 82 -1.05 31.59 19.25
CA ALA A 82 -0.43 31.14 18.02
C ALA A 82 -1.42 31.18 16.85
N MET A 83 -0.92 30.94 15.64
CA MET A 83 -1.75 30.65 14.47
C MET A 83 -1.63 29.17 14.15
N MET A 84 -2.75 28.53 13.87
CA MET A 84 -2.84 27.11 13.50
C MET A 84 -3.61 27.00 12.19
N PRO A 85 -3.07 26.33 11.15
CA PRO A 85 -3.84 26.04 9.96
C PRO A 85 -4.96 25.05 10.31
N VAL A 86 -6.14 25.31 9.73
CA VAL A 86 -7.29 24.42 9.80
C VAL A 86 -7.70 24.08 8.36
N PRO A 87 -7.74 22.78 7.99
CA PRO A 87 -7.43 21.63 8.83
C PRO A 87 -5.94 21.46 9.17
N GLY A 88 -5.65 20.79 10.29
CA GLY A 88 -4.28 20.42 10.70
C GLY A 88 -4.21 19.71 12.06
N ASN A 89 -3.18 18.87 12.24
CA ASN A 89 -2.89 18.21 13.51
C ASN A 89 -1.86 18.99 14.33
N TRP A 90 -2.19 19.42 15.55
CA TRP A 90 -1.34 20.38 16.29
C TRP A 90 0.05 19.83 16.62
N GLN A 91 0.22 18.51 16.68
CA GLN A 91 1.50 17.84 16.90
C GLN A 91 2.53 18.15 15.81
N LEU A 92 2.07 18.40 14.58
CA LEU A 92 2.92 18.74 13.43
C LEU A 92 3.23 20.24 13.36
N HIS A 93 2.66 21.04 14.28
CA HIS A 93 2.87 22.49 14.38
C HIS A 93 3.53 22.90 15.69
N GLY A 94 4.21 21.96 16.36
CA GLY A 94 5.04 22.24 17.54
C GLY A 94 4.31 22.19 18.89
N PHE A 95 3.07 21.69 18.94
CA PHE A 95 2.30 21.55 20.17
C PHE A 95 2.17 20.09 20.58
N GLY A 96 2.51 19.74 21.82
CA GLY A 96 2.56 18.33 22.22
C GLY A 96 3.61 17.56 21.41
N ARG A 97 3.35 16.28 21.14
CA ARG A 97 4.21 15.41 20.32
C ARG A 97 3.37 14.34 19.62
N PRO A 98 3.73 13.93 18.39
CA PRO A 98 3.21 12.70 17.80
C PRO A 98 3.48 11.51 18.72
N ASN A 99 2.57 10.55 18.76
CA ASN A 99 2.79 9.29 19.45
C ASN A 99 2.27 8.15 18.59
N TYR A 100 3.10 7.13 18.37
CA TYR A 100 2.72 5.96 17.60
C TYR A 100 2.64 4.72 18.49
N THR A 101 1.47 4.10 18.56
CA THR A 101 1.24 2.83 19.23
C THR A 101 0.33 1.96 18.35
N ASN A 102 0.63 0.66 18.30
CA ASN A 102 -0.25 -0.32 17.67
C ASN A 102 -1.39 -0.66 18.66
N LEU A 103 -1.11 -1.52 19.63
CA LEU A 103 -2.12 -2.04 20.57
C LEU A 103 -2.33 -1.18 21.82
N ALA A 104 -1.30 -0.46 22.24
CA ALA A 104 -1.32 0.15 23.57
C ALA A 104 -2.04 1.50 23.54
N TYR A 105 -3.04 1.67 24.40
CA TYR A 105 -3.46 3.00 24.81
C TYR A 105 -2.28 3.72 25.48
N PRO A 106 -1.97 4.99 25.10
CA PRO A 106 -0.85 5.72 25.67
C PRO A 106 -1.13 6.29 27.08
N TYR A 107 -2.18 5.81 27.74
CA TYR A 107 -2.63 6.21 29.07
C TYR A 107 -3.30 5.02 29.78
N PRO A 108 -3.51 5.10 31.12
CA PRO A 108 -4.17 4.03 31.87
C PRO A 108 -5.57 3.69 31.36
N VAL A 109 -5.88 2.40 31.23
CA VAL A 109 -7.17 1.91 30.75
C VAL A 109 -8.18 1.81 31.90
N ASP A 110 -9.02 2.84 32.07
CA ASP A 110 -10.12 2.91 33.05
C ASP A 110 -11.39 3.53 32.43
N PRO A 111 -11.99 2.89 31.41
CA PRO A 111 -13.15 3.46 30.71
C PRO A 111 -14.31 3.74 31.68
N PRO A 112 -15.01 4.89 31.55
CA PRO A 112 -14.90 5.88 30.46
C PRO A 112 -13.97 7.08 30.77
N ARG A 113 -13.09 6.99 31.77
CA ARG A 113 -12.28 8.13 32.22
C ARG A 113 -11.11 8.39 31.29
N ALA A 114 -10.82 9.65 30.99
CA ALA A 114 -9.61 10.03 30.27
C ALA A 114 -8.49 10.40 31.28
N PRO A 115 -7.23 10.52 30.84
CA PRO A 115 -6.14 10.90 31.74
C PRO A 115 -6.33 12.32 32.30
N GLN A 116 -5.79 12.57 33.49
CA GLN A 116 -5.84 13.90 34.11
C GLN A 116 -5.04 14.94 33.31
N GLU A 117 -3.86 14.54 32.83
CA GLU A 117 -3.07 15.31 31.85
C GLU A 117 -3.65 15.06 30.45
N ASN A 118 -4.70 15.81 30.12
CA ASN A 118 -5.41 15.71 28.85
C ASN A 118 -5.30 17.03 28.08
N PRO A 119 -4.39 17.12 27.09
CA PRO A 119 -4.19 18.35 26.36
C PRO A 119 -5.45 18.85 25.67
N VAL A 120 -5.61 20.18 25.65
CA VAL A 120 -6.75 20.87 25.07
C VAL A 120 -6.28 21.94 24.10
N GLY A 121 -6.78 21.89 22.87
CA GLY A 121 -6.59 22.92 21.86
C GLY A 121 -7.80 23.85 21.79
N ILE A 122 -7.60 25.14 22.04
CA ILE A 122 -8.62 26.18 21.86
C ILE A 122 -8.37 26.90 20.53
N TYR A 123 -9.33 26.81 19.62
CA TYR A 123 -9.31 27.46 18.31
C TYR A 123 -10.27 28.64 18.28
N ARG A 124 -9.86 29.78 17.71
CA ARG A 124 -10.71 30.95 17.51
C ARG A 124 -10.61 31.47 16.08
N ARG A 125 -11.76 31.75 15.47
CA ARG A 125 -11.85 32.37 14.14
C ARG A 125 -12.97 33.38 14.07
N ARG A 126 -12.64 34.55 13.54
CA ARG A 126 -13.62 35.58 13.17
C ARG A 126 -14.06 35.37 11.74
N PHE A 127 -15.34 35.59 11.47
CA PHE A 127 -15.91 35.50 10.13
C PHE A 127 -17.08 36.46 9.97
N VAL A 128 -17.37 36.85 8.73
CA VAL A 128 -18.51 37.69 8.36
C VAL A 128 -19.39 36.88 7.43
N LEU A 129 -20.69 36.85 7.71
CA LEU A 129 -21.65 36.18 6.84
C LEU A 129 -21.87 36.99 5.55
N PRO A 130 -22.07 36.33 4.40
CA PRO A 130 -22.51 37.01 3.19
C PRO A 130 -23.85 37.74 3.39
N ASP A 131 -24.04 38.91 2.77
CA ASP A 131 -25.26 39.71 2.92
C ASP A 131 -26.53 38.92 2.52
N GLY A 132 -26.42 38.04 1.52
CA GLY A 132 -27.51 37.17 1.07
C GLY A 132 -27.99 36.15 2.11
N TRP A 133 -27.27 35.98 3.23
CA TRP A 133 -27.62 35.05 4.30
C TRP A 133 -28.46 35.68 5.41
N ARG A 134 -28.75 36.99 5.33
CA ARG A 134 -29.55 37.68 6.33
C ARG A 134 -30.96 37.09 6.41
N GLY A 135 -31.37 36.65 7.61
CA GLY A 135 -32.67 36.02 7.86
C GLY A 135 -32.80 34.58 7.34
N ARG A 136 -31.69 33.99 6.85
CA ARG A 136 -31.61 32.56 6.51
C ARG A 136 -31.13 31.74 7.71
N ARG A 137 -31.29 30.43 7.63
CA ARG A 137 -30.68 29.47 8.55
C ARG A 137 -29.21 29.27 8.19
N VAL A 138 -28.37 29.06 9.19
CA VAL A 138 -26.93 28.81 9.03
C VAL A 138 -26.52 27.61 9.86
N PHE A 139 -25.93 26.63 9.19
CA PHE A 139 -25.42 25.40 9.79
C PHE A 139 -23.90 25.41 9.75
N LEU A 140 -23.26 25.09 10.86
CA LEU A 140 -21.81 24.93 10.97
C LEU A 140 -21.46 23.45 10.89
N CYS A 141 -20.60 23.09 9.96
CA CYS A 141 -20.18 21.72 9.67
C CYS A 141 -18.69 21.55 9.94
N PHE A 142 -18.36 20.53 10.73
CA PHE A 142 -17.00 20.01 10.89
C PHE A 142 -16.96 18.62 10.28
N GLU A 143 -16.03 18.37 9.34
CA GLU A 143 -15.88 17.05 8.70
C GLU A 143 -15.08 16.04 9.54
N GLY A 144 -14.26 16.53 10.48
CA GLY A 144 -13.43 15.68 11.33
C GLY A 144 -12.65 16.48 12.38
N VAL A 145 -12.81 16.08 13.65
CA VAL A 145 -12.17 16.72 14.82
C VAL A 145 -11.81 15.63 15.82
N ASN A 146 -10.51 15.46 16.09
CA ASN A 146 -10.04 14.40 16.98
C ASN A 146 -9.69 14.97 18.39
N SER A 147 -10.25 14.46 19.50
CA SER A 147 -11.17 13.28 19.62
C SER A 147 -12.61 13.67 19.94
N CYS A 148 -12.81 14.77 20.67
CA CYS A 148 -14.12 15.36 20.95
C CYS A 148 -14.00 16.86 21.20
N PHE A 149 -15.12 17.60 21.07
CA PHE A 149 -15.04 19.05 21.11
C PHE A 149 -16.33 19.76 21.50
N TYR A 150 -16.19 20.91 22.16
CA TYR A 150 -17.24 21.91 22.36
C TYR A 150 -17.15 23.03 21.33
N VAL A 151 -18.31 23.54 20.93
CA VAL A 151 -18.44 24.66 20.00
C VAL A 151 -19.11 25.84 20.69
N TYR A 152 -18.54 27.04 20.51
CA TYR A 152 -19.11 28.30 20.99
C TYR A 152 -19.19 29.30 19.84
N VAL A 153 -20.31 30.02 19.76
CA VAL A 153 -20.51 31.11 18.79
C VAL A 153 -20.86 32.37 19.58
N ASN A 154 -20.06 33.43 19.37
CA ASN A 154 -20.20 34.70 20.08
C ASN A 154 -20.28 34.54 21.61
N GLY A 155 -19.47 33.63 22.18
CA GLY A 155 -19.39 33.35 23.62
C GLY A 155 -20.48 32.44 24.19
N LYS A 156 -21.41 31.96 23.37
CA LYS A 156 -22.47 31.02 23.80
C LYS A 156 -22.17 29.62 23.28
N GLN A 157 -22.31 28.60 24.13
CA GLN A 157 -22.12 27.21 23.74
C GLN A 157 -23.22 26.78 22.75
N ALA A 158 -22.81 26.42 21.54
CA ALA A 158 -23.68 25.97 20.47
C ALA A 158 -23.86 24.45 20.45
N GLY A 159 -22.82 23.68 20.83
CA GLY A 159 -22.91 22.22 20.82
C GLY A 159 -21.68 21.47 21.34
N PHE A 160 -21.76 20.13 21.24
CA PHE A 160 -20.70 19.17 21.59
C PHE A 160 -20.82 17.93 20.69
N SER A 161 -19.71 17.29 20.33
CA SER A 161 -19.71 16.02 19.55
C SER A 161 -18.51 15.13 19.85
N LYS A 162 -18.70 13.82 19.67
CA LYS A 162 -17.69 12.74 19.65
C LYS A 162 -17.66 12.02 18.29
N GLY A 163 -16.61 11.22 18.07
CA GLY A 163 -16.37 10.43 16.85
C GLY A 163 -15.51 11.23 15.88
N ALA A 164 -14.21 10.95 15.88
CA ALA A 164 -13.20 11.80 15.25
C ALA A 164 -13.34 11.90 13.73
N HIS A 165 -13.65 10.78 13.06
CA HIS A 165 -13.69 10.67 11.60
C HIS A 165 -15.10 10.90 11.00
N LEU A 166 -16.05 11.34 11.83
CA LEU A 166 -17.45 11.50 11.44
C LEU A 166 -17.89 12.97 11.52
N PRO A 167 -18.67 13.47 10.55
CA PRO A 167 -19.05 14.87 10.52
C PRO A 167 -19.98 15.26 11.67
N ALA A 168 -19.91 16.52 12.08
CA ALA A 168 -20.81 17.13 13.07
C ALA A 168 -21.35 18.47 12.52
N GLU A 169 -22.69 18.54 12.39
CA GLU A 169 -23.43 19.72 11.93
C GLU A 169 -24.21 20.34 13.11
N PHE A 170 -24.22 21.66 13.21
CA PHE A 170 -24.95 22.42 14.25
C PHE A 170 -25.73 23.58 13.63
N ASP A 171 -27.03 23.72 13.91
CA ASP A 171 -27.76 24.97 13.60
C ASP A 171 -27.26 26.09 14.54
N ILE A 172 -26.53 27.05 13.98
CA ILE A 172 -25.96 28.17 14.73
C ILE A 172 -26.75 29.48 14.55
N THR A 173 -27.90 29.43 13.88
CA THR A 173 -28.68 30.63 13.48
C THR A 173 -28.94 31.58 14.65
N GLU A 174 -29.35 31.05 15.81
CA GLU A 174 -29.72 31.86 16.99
C GLU A 174 -28.53 32.49 17.72
N TYR A 175 -27.30 32.07 17.41
CA TYR A 175 -26.09 32.59 18.04
C TYR A 175 -25.39 33.65 17.20
N LEU A 176 -25.78 33.79 15.93
CA LEU A 176 -25.17 34.72 14.99
C LEU A 176 -25.68 36.15 15.21
N ARG A 177 -24.85 37.11 14.82
CA ARG A 177 -25.17 38.54 14.78
C ARG A 177 -24.78 39.13 13.43
N ALA A 178 -25.33 40.31 13.12
CA ALA A 178 -24.94 41.06 11.93
C ALA A 178 -23.45 41.47 12.00
N GLY A 179 -22.76 41.44 10.86
CA GLY A 179 -21.34 41.76 10.78
C GLY A 179 -20.45 40.60 11.26
N GLU A 180 -19.43 40.93 12.05
CA GLU A 180 -18.42 39.96 12.49
C GLU A 180 -18.95 39.04 13.61
N ASN A 181 -18.75 37.74 13.41
CA ASN A 181 -19.03 36.67 14.34
C ASN A 181 -17.73 35.99 14.79
N LEU A 182 -17.72 35.50 16.02
CA LEU A 182 -16.61 34.74 16.58
C LEU A 182 -17.02 33.28 16.77
N LEU A 183 -16.27 32.37 16.16
CA LEU A 183 -16.30 30.94 16.43
C LEU A 183 -15.17 30.58 17.40
N THR A 184 -15.48 29.79 18.43
CA THR A 184 -14.49 29.21 19.35
C THR A 184 -14.75 27.71 19.48
N VAL A 185 -13.70 26.92 19.38
CA VAL A 185 -13.77 25.45 19.48
C VAL A 185 -12.77 24.98 20.51
N GLN A 186 -13.23 24.19 21.48
CA GLN A 186 -12.39 23.55 22.49
C GLN A 186 -12.29 22.07 22.16
N VAL A 187 -11.12 21.62 21.74
CA VAL A 187 -10.85 20.25 21.30
C VAL A 187 -10.02 19.54 22.37
N PHE A 188 -10.48 18.37 22.82
CA PHE A 188 -9.76 17.53 23.78
C PHE A 188 -8.97 16.47 23.03
N GLN A 189 -7.74 16.22 23.48
CA GLN A 189 -6.93 15.14 22.97
C GLN A 189 -7.59 13.78 23.27
N TRP A 190 -8.03 13.59 24.52
CA TRP A 190 -8.64 12.36 24.98
C TRP A 190 -10.07 12.59 25.49
N GLY A 191 -10.95 11.67 25.16
CA GLY A 191 -12.28 11.51 25.77
C GLY A 191 -12.63 10.02 25.82
N ASP A 192 -13.77 9.68 26.41
CA ASP A 192 -14.28 8.29 26.44
C ASP A 192 -14.36 7.65 25.04
N GLY A 193 -14.67 8.45 24.00
CA GLY A 193 -14.68 7.98 22.62
C GLY A 193 -13.34 7.45 22.10
N ALA A 194 -12.21 7.86 22.69
CA ALA A 194 -10.87 7.41 22.30
C ALA A 194 -10.60 5.94 22.65
N TYR A 195 -11.38 5.33 23.56
CA TYR A 195 -11.37 3.88 23.79
C TYR A 195 -11.98 3.07 22.62
N LEU A 196 -12.56 3.75 21.63
CA LEU A 196 -13.10 3.17 20.40
C LEU A 196 -12.31 3.61 19.16
N GLU A 197 -11.18 4.30 19.35
CA GLU A 197 -10.35 4.88 18.29
C GLU A 197 -8.87 4.47 18.49
N ASP A 198 -8.67 3.17 18.76
CA ASP A 198 -7.37 2.56 19.09
C ASP A 198 -6.65 1.95 17.87
N GLN A 199 -6.89 2.48 16.67
CA GLN A 199 -6.28 1.99 15.42
C GLN A 199 -4.74 2.02 15.46
N ASP A 200 -4.09 1.07 14.78
CA ASP A 200 -2.64 1.05 14.58
C ASP A 200 -2.15 2.22 13.69
N MET A 201 -2.02 3.41 14.28
CA MET A 201 -1.64 4.64 13.59
C MET A 201 -1.08 5.70 14.55
N TRP A 202 -0.65 6.84 14.00
CA TRP A 202 -0.28 7.99 14.83
C TRP A 202 -1.47 8.55 15.62
N ARG A 203 -1.27 8.77 16.91
CA ARG A 203 -2.18 9.53 17.78
C ARG A 203 -1.96 11.03 17.56
N LEU A 204 -2.64 11.57 16.55
CA LEU A 204 -2.64 12.99 16.19
C LEU A 204 -4.02 13.63 16.44
N ASN A 205 -4.06 14.91 16.80
CA ASN A 205 -5.29 15.57 17.26
C ASN A 205 -5.46 16.98 16.70
N GLY A 206 -6.68 17.50 16.81
CA GLY A 206 -7.06 18.81 16.28
C GLY A 206 -8.22 18.73 15.29
N ILE A 207 -8.51 19.87 14.65
CA ILE A 207 -9.48 19.97 13.57
C ILE A 207 -8.76 19.56 12.28
N PHE A 208 -8.83 18.28 11.91
CA PHE A 208 -7.99 17.70 10.85
C PHE A 208 -8.69 17.52 9.51
N ARG A 209 -10.00 17.82 9.40
CA ARG A 209 -10.74 17.95 8.12
C ARG A 209 -11.46 19.30 8.04
N ASP A 210 -12.05 19.57 6.87
CA ASP A 210 -12.66 20.86 6.54
C ASP A 210 -13.69 21.34 7.58
N VAL A 211 -13.75 22.67 7.72
CA VAL A 211 -14.82 23.37 8.44
C VAL A 211 -15.50 24.34 7.49
N TYR A 212 -16.83 24.36 7.47
CA TYR A 212 -17.59 25.27 6.60
C TYR A 212 -18.97 25.58 7.16
N LEU A 213 -19.61 26.59 6.56
CA LEU A 213 -21.00 26.96 6.82
C LEU A 213 -21.88 26.62 5.61
N LEU A 214 -23.11 26.20 5.89
CA LEU A 214 -24.18 26.03 4.90
C LEU A 214 -25.36 26.95 5.23
N SER A 215 -25.98 27.56 4.21
CA SER A 215 -27.17 28.38 4.38
C SER A 215 -28.40 27.87 3.64
N THR A 216 -29.54 27.85 4.32
CA THR A 216 -30.82 27.41 3.77
C THR A 216 -31.99 28.25 4.29
N GLY A 217 -33.20 28.05 3.75
CA GLY A 217 -34.42 28.66 4.28
C GLY A 217 -34.92 27.98 5.56
N ASP A 218 -36.05 28.44 6.09
CA ASP A 218 -36.76 27.71 7.16
C ASP A 218 -37.25 26.32 6.69
N VAL A 219 -37.52 26.17 5.40
CA VAL A 219 -37.82 24.88 4.77
C VAL A 219 -36.66 24.49 3.86
N ARG A 220 -36.09 23.31 4.10
CA ARG A 220 -34.90 22.79 3.42
C ARG A 220 -35.11 21.34 2.97
N LEU A 221 -34.43 20.95 1.90
CA LEU A 221 -34.14 19.56 1.57
C LEU A 221 -33.04 19.09 2.53
N ARG A 222 -33.42 18.33 3.56
CA ARG A 222 -32.47 17.91 4.60
C ARG A 222 -31.65 16.72 4.13
N ASP A 223 -32.28 15.73 3.52
CA ASP A 223 -31.64 14.45 3.23
C ASP A 223 -32.20 13.83 1.96
N VAL A 224 -31.36 13.08 1.25
CA VAL A 224 -31.69 12.39 0.01
C VAL A 224 -31.07 10.99 0.05
N CYS A 225 -31.85 9.98 -0.33
CA CYS A 225 -31.42 8.61 -0.51
C CYS A 225 -31.80 8.17 -1.91
N VAL A 226 -30.83 7.64 -2.65
CA VAL A 226 -31.05 7.01 -3.97
C VAL A 226 -30.74 5.52 -3.89
N ARG A 227 -31.56 4.72 -4.59
CA ARG A 227 -31.30 3.29 -4.80
C ARG A 227 -31.56 2.93 -6.24
N THR A 228 -30.76 2.01 -6.77
CA THR A 228 -30.93 1.49 -8.13
C THR A 228 -31.26 0.01 -8.06
N ARG A 229 -32.32 -0.40 -8.74
CA ARG A 229 -32.74 -1.81 -8.85
C ARG A 229 -32.87 -2.17 -10.32
N PHE A 230 -32.15 -3.19 -10.76
CA PHE A 230 -32.33 -3.74 -12.10
C PHE A 230 -33.53 -4.70 -12.16
N ASP A 231 -34.05 -4.92 -13.37
CA ASP A 231 -34.90 -6.07 -13.67
C ASP A 231 -34.11 -7.39 -13.60
N ASP A 232 -34.82 -8.51 -13.69
CA ASP A 232 -34.22 -9.85 -13.56
C ASP A 232 -33.26 -10.16 -14.74
N GLU A 233 -33.48 -9.53 -15.90
CA GLU A 233 -32.61 -9.59 -17.08
C GLU A 233 -31.38 -8.66 -17.01
N MET A 234 -31.24 -7.88 -15.93
CA MET A 234 -30.19 -6.87 -15.75
C MET A 234 -30.16 -5.78 -16.84
N ARG A 235 -31.26 -5.56 -17.57
CA ARG A 235 -31.33 -4.65 -18.72
C ARG A 235 -31.81 -3.27 -18.32
N ASP A 236 -33.04 -3.13 -17.84
CA ASP A 236 -33.60 -1.86 -17.41
C ASP A 236 -33.46 -1.70 -15.89
N ALA A 237 -33.52 -0.46 -15.39
CA ALA A 237 -33.43 -0.20 -13.96
C ALA A 237 -34.49 0.80 -13.50
N THR A 238 -34.80 0.75 -12.21
CA THR A 238 -35.57 1.77 -11.51
C THR A 238 -34.65 2.52 -10.55
N LEU A 239 -34.63 3.85 -10.67
CA LEU A 239 -34.04 4.75 -9.69
C LEU A 239 -35.12 5.14 -8.65
N GLU A 240 -34.97 4.64 -7.43
CA GLU A 240 -35.81 4.99 -6.30
C GLU A 240 -35.21 6.21 -5.59
N ILE A 241 -36.02 7.25 -5.41
CA ILE A 241 -35.61 8.50 -4.76
C ILE A 241 -36.47 8.68 -3.50
N THR A 242 -35.80 8.79 -2.35
CA THR A 242 -36.43 9.21 -1.08
C THR A 242 -35.80 10.53 -0.64
N ALA A 243 -36.62 11.56 -0.46
CA ALA A 243 -36.18 12.89 -0.07
C ALA A 243 -36.90 13.35 1.20
N ALA A 244 -36.15 13.90 2.16
CA ALA A 244 -36.69 14.45 3.39
C ALA A 244 -36.68 15.98 3.34
N VAL A 245 -37.87 16.59 3.29
CA VAL A 245 -38.04 18.05 3.38
C VAL A 245 -38.32 18.43 4.83
N ARG A 246 -37.44 19.23 5.43
CA ARG A 246 -37.49 19.67 6.82
C ARG A 246 -38.05 21.08 6.90
N ASN A 247 -38.97 21.32 7.82
CA ASN A 247 -39.30 22.68 8.29
C ASN A 247 -38.66 22.91 9.66
N CYS A 248 -37.64 23.76 9.70
CA CYS A 248 -36.89 24.14 10.90
C CYS A 248 -37.63 25.16 11.78
N ALA A 249 -38.72 25.76 11.31
CA ALA A 249 -39.58 26.59 12.14
C ALA A 249 -40.60 25.75 12.92
N ALA A 250 -41.04 26.24 14.09
CA ALA A 250 -42.08 25.58 14.89
C ALA A 250 -43.48 25.68 14.26
N ARG A 251 -43.72 26.68 13.42
CA ARG A 251 -44.99 26.91 12.73
C ARG A 251 -45.08 26.10 11.42
N PRO A 252 -46.28 25.66 11.01
CA PRO A 252 -46.48 25.10 9.67
C PRO A 252 -46.01 26.09 8.59
N ALA A 253 -45.40 25.55 7.53
CA ALA A 253 -44.94 26.33 6.40
C ALA A 253 -46.01 26.42 5.30
N GLY A 254 -45.73 27.18 4.24
CA GLY A 254 -46.58 27.24 3.05
C GLY A 254 -46.59 25.93 2.25
N THR A 255 -47.12 25.99 1.02
CA THR A 255 -47.00 24.88 0.07
C THR A 255 -45.66 24.99 -0.67
N TYR A 256 -45.00 23.86 -0.83
CA TYR A 256 -43.73 23.70 -1.54
C TYR A 256 -43.84 22.60 -2.59
N ARG A 257 -42.91 22.63 -3.55
CA ARG A 257 -42.77 21.60 -4.57
C ARG A 257 -41.33 21.11 -4.60
N LEU A 258 -41.16 19.79 -4.71
CA LEU A 258 -39.86 19.17 -4.97
C LEU A 258 -39.88 18.63 -6.40
N SER A 259 -39.05 19.18 -7.26
CA SER A 259 -38.82 18.72 -8.64
C SER A 259 -37.47 18.02 -8.74
N GLY A 260 -37.28 17.22 -9.78
CA GLY A 260 -36.03 16.49 -10.01
C GLY A 260 -35.69 16.38 -11.48
N ARG A 261 -34.38 16.34 -11.79
CA ARG A 261 -33.82 16.13 -13.12
C ARG A 261 -32.67 15.13 -13.04
N LEU A 262 -32.73 14.07 -13.84
CA LEU A 262 -31.67 13.08 -14.00
C LEU A 262 -30.97 13.31 -15.34
N VAL A 263 -29.67 13.51 -15.31
CA VAL A 263 -28.81 13.76 -16.48
C VAL A 263 -27.82 12.60 -16.64
N ASP A 264 -27.66 12.10 -17.86
CA ASP A 264 -26.73 11.02 -18.18
C ASP A 264 -25.27 11.51 -18.28
N PRO A 265 -24.28 10.58 -18.37
CA PRO A 265 -22.88 10.96 -18.50
C PRO A 265 -22.56 11.81 -19.75
N ALA A 266 -23.41 11.79 -20.77
CA ALA A 266 -23.26 12.61 -21.98
C ALA A 266 -23.89 14.01 -21.85
N GLY A 267 -24.55 14.29 -20.73
CA GLY A 267 -25.22 15.57 -20.46
C GLY A 267 -26.67 15.64 -20.93
N ALA A 268 -27.26 14.55 -21.42
CA ALA A 268 -28.65 14.52 -21.85
C ALA A 268 -29.60 14.27 -20.66
N THR A 269 -30.74 14.96 -20.65
CA THR A 269 -31.77 14.74 -19.62
C THR A 269 -32.53 13.45 -19.91
N VAL A 270 -32.45 12.49 -18.99
CA VAL A 270 -33.11 11.18 -19.08
C VAL A 270 -34.47 11.20 -18.41
N TRP A 271 -34.60 12.01 -17.36
CA TRP A 271 -35.87 12.21 -16.67
C TRP A 271 -35.94 13.61 -16.08
N GLU A 272 -37.13 14.20 -16.13
CA GLU A 272 -37.45 15.43 -15.43
C GLU A 272 -38.90 15.33 -14.93
N GLY A 273 -39.14 15.67 -13.67
CA GLY A 273 -40.45 15.44 -13.07
C GLY A 273 -40.62 16.01 -11.67
N VAL A 274 -41.80 15.77 -11.12
CA VAL A 274 -42.16 16.20 -9.76
C VAL A 274 -42.02 15.02 -8.80
N VAL A 275 -41.25 15.22 -7.74
CA VAL A 275 -41.15 14.29 -6.61
C VAL A 275 -42.30 14.54 -5.61
N GLY A 276 -42.70 15.80 -5.41
CA GLY A 276 -43.91 16.17 -4.65
C GLY A 276 -44.44 17.55 -5.02
N ALA A 277 -45.75 17.67 -5.31
CA ALA A 277 -46.36 18.89 -5.88
C ALA A 277 -46.96 19.86 -4.85
N ASP A 278 -47.42 19.34 -3.70
CA ASP A 278 -48.14 20.12 -2.66
C ASP A 278 -47.60 19.80 -1.25
N VAL A 279 -46.28 19.88 -1.09
CA VAL A 279 -45.60 19.53 0.14
C VAL A 279 -45.88 20.60 1.20
N ARG A 280 -46.45 20.21 2.35
CA ARG A 280 -46.73 21.11 3.48
C ARG A 280 -46.05 20.60 4.75
N PRO A 281 -44.75 20.84 4.93
CA PRO A 281 -44.03 20.27 6.05
C PRO A 281 -44.49 20.85 7.39
N ALA A 282 -44.84 19.95 8.33
CA ALA A 282 -45.17 20.32 9.69
C ALA A 282 -43.95 20.93 10.40
N GLY A 283 -44.20 21.86 11.32
CA GLY A 283 -43.13 22.52 12.06
C GLY A 283 -42.26 21.54 12.86
N GLY A 284 -40.94 21.70 12.77
CA GLY A 284 -39.95 20.88 13.48
C GLY A 284 -39.88 19.42 13.03
N LYS A 285 -40.44 19.06 11.88
CA LYS A 285 -40.50 17.68 11.38
C LYS A 285 -40.00 17.55 9.95
N ASP A 286 -39.60 16.33 9.60
CA ASP A 286 -39.31 15.91 8.25
C ASP A 286 -40.61 15.46 7.58
N THR A 287 -40.77 15.82 6.31
CA THR A 287 -41.77 15.26 5.41
C THR A 287 -41.04 14.45 4.36
N GLU A 288 -41.24 13.14 4.39
CA GLU A 288 -40.63 12.22 3.45
C GLU A 288 -41.44 12.16 2.16
N LEU A 289 -40.74 12.24 1.02
CA LEU A 289 -41.28 12.15 -0.32
C LEU A 289 -40.59 11.02 -1.05
N ARG A 290 -41.35 10.21 -1.78
CA ARG A 290 -40.85 9.06 -2.52
C ARG A 290 -41.30 9.10 -3.97
N THR A 291 -40.38 8.80 -4.88
CA THR A 291 -40.70 8.56 -6.29
C THR A 291 -39.82 7.45 -6.86
N ALA A 292 -40.28 6.85 -7.96
CA ALA A 292 -39.55 5.81 -8.69
C ALA A 292 -39.48 6.21 -10.17
N VAL A 293 -38.26 6.22 -10.71
CA VAL A 293 -37.95 6.67 -12.06
C VAL A 293 -37.48 5.47 -12.89
N PRO A 294 -38.26 4.98 -13.87
CA PRO A 294 -37.81 3.93 -14.76
C PRO A 294 -36.77 4.50 -15.74
N VAL A 295 -35.63 3.81 -15.87
CA VAL A 295 -34.55 4.15 -16.78
C VAL A 295 -34.27 2.94 -17.66
N ARG A 296 -34.43 3.12 -18.97
CA ARG A 296 -34.20 2.05 -19.94
C ARG A 296 -32.71 1.91 -20.23
N ASN A 297 -32.20 0.69 -20.13
CA ASN A 297 -30.81 0.33 -20.45
C ASN A 297 -29.78 1.37 -19.96
N PRO A 298 -29.73 1.70 -18.65
CA PRO A 298 -28.79 2.68 -18.13
C PRO A 298 -27.35 2.23 -18.33
N ALA A 299 -26.44 3.20 -18.52
CA ALA A 299 -25.01 2.92 -18.42
C ALA A 299 -24.70 2.46 -17.00
N ARG A 300 -24.17 1.24 -16.87
CA ARG A 300 -23.89 0.62 -15.57
C ARG A 300 -22.61 1.21 -14.99
N TRP A 301 -22.57 1.32 -13.67
CA TRP A 301 -21.36 1.69 -12.94
C TRP A 301 -20.59 0.43 -12.53
N SER A 302 -19.28 0.43 -12.76
CA SER A 302 -18.32 -0.54 -12.24
C SER A 302 -16.96 0.11 -12.00
N ALA A 303 -16.00 -0.61 -11.40
CA ALA A 303 -14.62 -0.13 -11.27
C ALA A 303 -13.88 -0.04 -12.62
N GLU A 304 -14.40 -0.66 -13.68
CA GLU A 304 -13.83 -0.62 -15.04
C GLU A 304 -14.46 0.49 -15.87
N GLU A 305 -15.78 0.68 -15.72
CA GLU A 305 -16.60 1.67 -16.42
C GLU A 305 -17.40 2.50 -15.39
N PRO A 306 -16.82 3.57 -14.81
CA PRO A 306 -17.43 4.34 -13.73
C PRO A 306 -18.48 5.34 -14.25
N SER A 307 -19.52 4.85 -14.94
CA SER A 307 -20.58 5.69 -15.50
C SER A 307 -21.41 6.35 -14.40
N LEU A 308 -21.46 7.68 -14.37
CA LEU A 308 -22.20 8.46 -13.37
C LEU A 308 -23.25 9.37 -14.01
N TYR A 309 -24.48 9.23 -13.55
CA TYR A 309 -25.58 10.16 -13.80
C TYR A 309 -25.58 11.25 -12.73
N ALA A 310 -26.11 12.42 -13.05
CA ALA A 310 -26.34 13.49 -12.09
C ALA A 310 -27.84 13.65 -11.81
N LEU A 311 -28.28 13.34 -10.59
CA LEU A 311 -29.62 13.66 -10.12
C LEU A 311 -29.57 15.01 -9.40
N VAL A 312 -30.31 16.00 -9.92
CA VAL A 312 -30.52 17.28 -9.24
C VAL A 312 -31.95 17.35 -8.73
N LEU A 313 -32.11 17.58 -7.43
CA LEU A 313 -33.40 17.81 -6.78
C LEU A 313 -33.53 19.28 -6.41
N CYS A 314 -34.66 19.89 -6.71
CA CYS A 314 -34.90 21.32 -6.59
C CYS A 314 -36.13 21.59 -5.74
N LEU A 315 -35.94 22.31 -4.62
CA LEU A 315 -37.01 22.72 -3.73
C LEU A 315 -37.52 24.11 -4.12
N GLU A 316 -38.80 24.19 -4.46
CA GLU A 316 -39.50 25.39 -4.92
C GLU A 316 -40.55 25.84 -3.89
N ASP A 317 -40.74 27.16 -3.75
CA ASP A 317 -41.89 27.69 -3.02
C ASP A 317 -43.19 27.63 -3.85
N GLY A 318 -44.33 27.91 -3.23
CA GLY A 318 -45.64 27.92 -3.90
C GLY A 318 -45.81 28.95 -5.04
N ARG A 319 -44.79 29.76 -5.33
CA ARG A 319 -44.73 30.66 -6.50
C ARG A 319 -43.81 30.12 -7.61
N GLY A 320 -43.24 28.93 -7.43
CA GLY A 320 -42.32 28.30 -8.38
C GLY A 320 -40.89 28.83 -8.31
N ARG A 321 -40.53 29.59 -7.27
CA ARG A 321 -39.16 30.08 -7.10
C ARG A 321 -38.30 29.01 -6.41
N VAL A 322 -37.15 28.72 -7.02
CA VAL A 322 -36.14 27.83 -6.45
C VAL A 322 -35.58 28.43 -5.16
N LEU A 323 -35.60 27.64 -4.09
CA LEU A 323 -35.04 28.00 -2.78
C LEU A 323 -33.66 27.39 -2.57
N GLU A 324 -33.50 26.15 -3.01
CA GLU A 324 -32.24 25.43 -3.09
C GLU A 324 -32.34 24.23 -4.04
N ALA A 325 -31.20 23.79 -4.54
CA ALA A 325 -31.03 22.56 -5.29
C ALA A 325 -29.90 21.72 -4.67
N GLN A 326 -29.99 20.39 -4.75
CA GLN A 326 -28.92 19.48 -4.32
C GLN A 326 -28.64 18.45 -5.42
N ARG A 327 -27.38 18.05 -5.54
CA ARG A 327 -26.91 17.06 -6.52
C ARG A 327 -26.55 15.75 -5.82
N VAL A 328 -26.97 14.63 -6.41
CA VAL A 328 -26.48 13.29 -6.08
C VAL A 328 -25.89 12.66 -7.34
N ASN A 329 -24.67 12.13 -7.24
CA ASN A 329 -24.10 11.29 -8.31
C ASN A 329 -24.74 9.89 -8.21
N VAL A 330 -25.27 9.38 -9.31
CA VAL A 330 -25.97 8.08 -9.37
C VAL A 330 -25.20 7.15 -10.30
N GLY A 331 -24.66 6.07 -9.74
CA GLY A 331 -24.13 4.94 -10.52
C GLY A 331 -25.12 3.78 -10.49
N PHE A 332 -25.63 3.37 -11.66
CA PHE A 332 -26.54 2.22 -11.74
C PHE A 332 -25.76 0.94 -11.54
N ARG A 333 -25.90 0.33 -10.36
CA ARG A 333 -25.23 -0.93 -10.03
C ARG A 333 -26.03 -1.76 -9.04
N GLN A 334 -25.80 -3.07 -9.04
CA GLN A 334 -26.40 -4.01 -8.09
C GLN A 334 -25.33 -4.92 -7.49
N VAL A 335 -25.34 -5.07 -6.17
CA VAL A 335 -24.39 -5.90 -5.41
C VAL A 335 -25.17 -7.03 -4.75
N GLU A 336 -24.70 -8.26 -4.94
CA GLU A 336 -25.39 -9.45 -4.43
C GLU A 336 -24.41 -10.53 -4.00
N ILE A 337 -24.82 -11.35 -3.03
CA ILE A 337 -24.15 -12.61 -2.70
C ILE A 337 -25.06 -13.75 -3.12
N ARG A 338 -24.58 -14.59 -4.02
CA ARG A 338 -25.32 -15.76 -4.54
C ARG A 338 -24.39 -16.96 -4.57
N GLY A 339 -24.81 -18.06 -3.91
CA GLY A 339 -24.04 -19.31 -3.88
C GLY A 339 -22.61 -19.17 -3.35
N GLY A 340 -22.38 -18.32 -2.34
CA GLY A 340 -21.04 -18.11 -1.78
C GLY A 340 -20.14 -17.18 -2.59
N VAL A 341 -20.68 -16.45 -3.58
CA VAL A 341 -19.89 -15.60 -4.48
C VAL A 341 -20.44 -14.18 -4.52
N LEU A 342 -19.55 -13.19 -4.41
CA LEU A 342 -19.86 -11.78 -4.60
C LEU A 342 -20.11 -11.49 -6.09
N HIS A 343 -21.26 -10.90 -6.39
CA HIS A 343 -21.62 -10.44 -7.72
C HIS A 343 -21.82 -8.93 -7.76
N ILE A 344 -21.33 -8.31 -8.84
CA ILE A 344 -21.62 -6.92 -9.18
C ILE A 344 -22.21 -6.92 -10.59
N ASN A 345 -23.40 -6.34 -10.73
CA ASN A 345 -24.15 -6.32 -11.99
C ASN A 345 -24.33 -7.72 -12.61
N GLY A 346 -24.50 -8.74 -11.76
CA GLY A 346 -24.65 -10.13 -12.17
C GLY A 346 -23.34 -10.87 -12.50
N VAL A 347 -22.18 -10.22 -12.43
CA VAL A 347 -20.86 -10.80 -12.73
C VAL A 347 -20.11 -11.13 -11.43
N ALA A 348 -19.50 -12.31 -11.35
CA ALA A 348 -18.65 -12.71 -10.21
C ALA A 348 -17.33 -11.94 -10.22
N VAL A 349 -17.15 -11.03 -9.27
CA VAL A 349 -15.99 -10.11 -9.20
C VAL A 349 -14.99 -10.56 -8.14
N LYS A 350 -13.69 -10.42 -8.44
CA LYS A 350 -12.60 -10.58 -7.46
C LYS A 350 -12.09 -9.20 -7.01
N LEU A 351 -11.99 -8.99 -5.70
CA LEU A 351 -11.45 -7.77 -5.10
C LEU A 351 -9.92 -7.85 -5.06
N LYS A 352 -9.29 -7.01 -5.89
CA LYS A 352 -7.85 -6.76 -5.97
C LYS A 352 -7.55 -5.51 -5.16
N GLY A 353 -7.61 -5.64 -3.83
CA GLY A 353 -7.68 -4.52 -2.91
C GLY A 353 -6.39 -4.15 -2.20
N VAL A 354 -6.43 -2.99 -1.53
CA VAL A 354 -5.45 -2.50 -0.54
C VAL A 354 -6.18 -1.81 0.62
N ASN A 355 -5.64 -1.89 1.83
CA ASN A 355 -6.04 -1.06 2.96
C ASN A 355 -5.38 0.33 2.83
N ARG A 356 -6.08 1.40 3.21
CA ARG A 356 -5.58 2.78 3.11
C ARG A 356 -6.05 3.64 4.29
N HIS A 357 -5.10 4.07 5.11
CA HIS A 357 -5.27 5.19 6.05
C HIS A 357 -5.26 6.58 5.37
N ASP A 358 -5.93 7.56 5.98
CA ASP A 358 -5.75 8.99 5.64
C ASP A 358 -4.45 9.50 6.27
N THR A 359 -3.33 9.29 5.56
CA THR A 359 -1.98 9.63 6.03
C THR A 359 -1.18 10.51 5.07
N HIS A 360 -0.42 11.47 5.59
CA HIS A 360 0.47 12.34 4.83
C HIS A 360 1.76 12.64 5.62
N PRO A 361 2.96 12.52 5.02
CA PRO A 361 4.23 12.66 5.74
C PRO A 361 4.44 14.03 6.38
N ASP A 362 3.85 15.08 5.82
CA ASP A 362 3.97 16.46 6.32
C ASP A 362 2.67 17.01 6.97
N LEU A 363 1.52 16.39 6.72
CA LEU A 363 0.20 16.94 7.11
C LEU A 363 -0.57 16.02 8.07
N GLY A 364 -0.02 14.84 8.39
CA GLY A 364 -0.68 13.86 9.24
C GLY A 364 -1.98 13.42 8.62
N HIS A 365 -3.08 13.56 9.36
CA HIS A 365 -4.41 13.13 8.92
C HIS A 365 -5.13 14.17 8.06
N ALA A 366 -4.56 15.37 7.87
CA ALA A 366 -5.10 16.42 7.01
C ALA A 366 -4.72 16.21 5.53
N VAL A 367 -5.08 15.05 4.98
CA VAL A 367 -4.75 14.66 3.59
C VAL A 367 -5.42 15.60 2.59
N ASN A 368 -4.63 16.12 1.65
CA ASN A 368 -5.11 17.05 0.63
C ASN A 368 -5.65 16.32 -0.62
N MET A 369 -6.40 17.04 -1.45
CA MET A 369 -7.00 16.51 -2.69
C MET A 369 -5.95 15.97 -3.67
N GLU A 370 -4.79 16.62 -3.78
CA GLU A 370 -3.72 16.19 -4.67
C GLU A 370 -3.19 14.80 -4.30
N SER A 371 -2.94 14.56 -3.01
CA SER A 371 -2.50 13.25 -2.50
C SER A 371 -3.57 12.18 -2.70
N MET A 372 -4.85 12.49 -2.46
CA MET A 372 -5.95 11.56 -2.75
C MET A 372 -6.02 11.21 -4.25
N VAL A 373 -5.90 12.20 -5.15
CA VAL A 373 -5.87 11.94 -6.60
C VAL A 373 -4.65 11.12 -7.00
N ARG A 374 -3.49 11.39 -6.40
CA ARG A 374 -2.27 10.62 -6.64
C ARG A 374 -2.42 9.17 -6.20
N ASP A 375 -3.00 8.93 -5.02
CA ASP A 375 -3.27 7.58 -4.50
C ASP A 375 -4.17 6.80 -5.48
N ILE A 376 -5.33 7.34 -5.87
CA ILE A 376 -6.27 6.62 -6.74
C ILE A 376 -5.69 6.36 -8.14
N VAL A 377 -4.97 7.33 -8.72
CA VAL A 377 -4.31 7.15 -10.02
C VAL A 377 -3.26 6.04 -9.94
N LEU A 378 -2.44 6.03 -8.88
CA LEU A 378 -1.40 5.02 -8.70
C LEU A 378 -2.01 3.63 -8.49
N MET A 379 -3.10 3.52 -7.72
CA MET A 379 -3.86 2.27 -7.57
C MET A 379 -4.34 1.74 -8.93
N LYS A 380 -5.01 2.57 -9.74
CA LYS A 380 -5.51 2.18 -11.07
C LYS A 380 -4.37 1.76 -12.01
N GLN A 381 -3.26 2.49 -11.98
CA GLN A 381 -2.04 2.16 -12.74
C GLN A 381 -1.38 0.84 -12.32
N HIS A 382 -1.66 0.36 -11.10
CA HIS A 382 -1.17 -0.90 -10.56
C HIS A 382 -2.25 -2.00 -10.53
N ASN A 383 -3.27 -1.87 -11.39
CA ASN A 383 -4.33 -2.88 -11.60
C ASN A 383 -5.25 -3.13 -10.38
N ILE A 384 -5.16 -2.29 -9.34
CA ILE A 384 -6.00 -2.36 -8.13
C ILE A 384 -7.41 -1.89 -8.48
N ASN A 385 -8.42 -2.61 -7.97
CA ASN A 385 -9.84 -2.31 -8.22
C ASN A 385 -10.66 -2.05 -6.94
N ALA A 386 -10.07 -2.23 -5.76
CA ALA A 386 -10.76 -2.05 -4.49
C ALA A 386 -9.89 -1.37 -3.43
N VAL A 387 -10.53 -0.70 -2.47
CA VAL A 387 -9.89 -0.10 -1.29
C VAL A 387 -10.76 -0.34 -0.06
N ARG A 388 -10.13 -0.66 1.08
CA ARG A 388 -10.76 -0.65 2.40
C ARG A 388 -10.30 0.61 3.15
N THR A 389 -11.23 1.34 3.75
CA THR A 389 -10.94 2.57 4.50
C THR A 389 -10.52 2.22 5.94
N SER A 390 -9.29 1.74 6.10
CA SER A 390 -8.74 1.32 7.39
C SER A 390 -8.50 2.52 8.31
N HIS A 391 -9.06 2.58 9.54
CA HIS A 391 -10.20 1.81 10.05
C HIS A 391 -11.30 2.75 10.54
N TYR A 392 -11.74 3.59 9.60
CA TYR A 392 -12.70 4.65 9.83
C TYR A 392 -13.20 5.20 8.49
N PRO A 393 -14.31 5.96 8.47
CA PRO A 393 -14.78 6.59 7.26
C PRO A 393 -13.79 7.68 6.83
N ASN A 394 -13.24 7.54 5.62
CA ASN A 394 -12.31 8.51 5.05
C ASN A 394 -12.97 9.88 4.82
N ASP A 395 -12.17 10.87 4.41
CA ASP A 395 -12.67 12.16 3.96
C ASP A 395 -13.76 11.95 2.88
N PRO A 396 -14.93 12.61 2.96
CA PRO A 396 -16.01 12.39 1.99
C PRO A 396 -15.60 12.57 0.53
N ARG A 397 -14.60 13.44 0.27
CA ARG A 397 -14.07 13.68 -1.08
C ARG A 397 -13.36 12.45 -1.66
N TRP A 398 -12.90 11.52 -0.82
CA TRP A 398 -12.32 10.25 -1.26
C TRP A 398 -13.35 9.38 -2.00
N LEU A 399 -14.57 9.27 -1.47
CA LEU A 399 -15.62 8.47 -2.09
C LEU A 399 -16.08 9.08 -3.43
N ASP A 400 -16.13 10.41 -3.54
CA ASP A 400 -16.36 11.09 -4.82
C ASP A 400 -15.29 10.73 -5.87
N LEU A 401 -14.02 10.58 -5.46
CA LEU A 401 -12.95 10.13 -6.35
C LEU A 401 -13.11 8.66 -6.71
N CYS A 402 -13.43 7.78 -5.77
CA CYS A 402 -13.69 6.36 -6.03
C CYS A 402 -14.85 6.16 -7.00
N ASP A 403 -15.93 6.93 -6.87
CA ASP A 403 -17.06 6.93 -7.79
C ASP A 403 -16.63 7.32 -9.22
N ARG A 404 -15.79 8.36 -9.35
CA ARG A 404 -15.39 8.94 -10.65
C ARG A 404 -14.30 8.15 -11.38
N PHE A 405 -13.31 7.63 -10.64
CA PHE A 405 -12.18 6.89 -11.20
C PHE A 405 -12.43 5.38 -11.28
N GLY A 406 -13.43 4.87 -10.55
CA GLY A 406 -13.77 3.46 -10.53
C GLY A 406 -12.87 2.66 -9.61
N LEU A 407 -13.19 2.70 -8.30
CA LEU A 407 -12.72 1.75 -7.29
C LEU A 407 -13.91 1.27 -6.46
N TYR A 408 -13.93 -0.02 -6.13
CA TYR A 408 -14.83 -0.57 -5.14
C TYR A 408 -14.35 -0.18 -3.73
N VAL A 409 -15.28 0.17 -2.85
CA VAL A 409 -14.95 0.59 -1.48
C VAL A 409 -15.62 -0.34 -0.47
N ILE A 410 -14.81 -0.78 0.49
CA ILE A 410 -15.26 -1.33 1.76
C ILE A 410 -15.17 -0.18 2.76
N ASP A 411 -16.31 0.40 3.09
CA ASP A 411 -16.41 1.59 3.97
C ASP A 411 -16.62 1.11 5.40
N GLU A 412 -15.78 1.58 6.32
CA GLU A 412 -15.62 1.00 7.65
C GLU A 412 -15.93 2.00 8.77
N ALA A 413 -16.72 1.56 9.75
CA ALA A 413 -17.07 2.40 10.88
C ALA A 413 -15.81 2.73 11.71
N ASP A 414 -15.75 3.94 12.27
CA ASP A 414 -14.67 4.43 13.13
C ASP A 414 -14.74 3.73 14.49
N LEU A 415 -14.34 2.46 14.55
CA LEU A 415 -14.47 1.59 15.72
C LEU A 415 -13.30 0.61 15.79
N GLU A 416 -12.38 0.87 16.72
CA GLU A 416 -11.32 -0.06 17.11
C GLU A 416 -11.02 0.02 18.60
N CYS A 417 -11.03 -1.14 19.29
CA CYS A 417 -10.83 -1.26 20.73
C CYS A 417 -9.66 -2.19 21.07
N HIS A 418 -8.61 -2.19 20.24
CA HIS A 418 -7.62 -3.26 20.18
C HIS A 418 -6.87 -3.49 21.52
N GLY A 419 -6.53 -2.42 22.24
CA GLY A 419 -5.78 -2.49 23.49
C GLY A 419 -6.45 -3.26 24.63
N PHE A 420 -7.75 -3.56 24.55
CA PHE A 420 -8.39 -4.47 25.49
C PHE A 420 -7.91 -5.93 25.34
N ALA A 421 -7.34 -6.31 24.20
CA ALA A 421 -6.68 -7.60 24.01
C ALA A 421 -5.49 -7.78 24.97
N LEU A 422 -4.73 -6.70 25.26
CA LEU A 422 -3.63 -6.73 26.23
C LEU A 422 -4.10 -6.97 27.67
N LEU A 423 -5.38 -6.72 27.95
CA LEU A 423 -6.02 -7.01 29.25
C LEU A 423 -6.66 -8.40 29.31
N GLY A 424 -6.61 -9.16 28.21
CA GLY A 424 -7.23 -10.49 28.11
C GLY A 424 -8.75 -10.48 27.92
N ASP A 425 -9.34 -9.32 27.56
CA ASP A 425 -10.78 -9.17 27.35
C ASP A 425 -11.09 -8.24 26.17
N ALA A 426 -10.76 -8.67 24.95
CA ALA A 426 -11.01 -7.90 23.74
C ALA A 426 -12.50 -7.55 23.51
N ASN A 427 -13.43 -8.29 24.14
CA ASN A 427 -14.87 -8.07 23.97
C ASN A 427 -15.43 -7.03 24.95
N ARG A 428 -14.62 -6.49 25.87
CA ARG A 428 -15.09 -5.72 27.03
C ARG A 428 -16.09 -4.63 26.67
N LEU A 429 -15.78 -3.77 25.70
CA LEU A 429 -16.68 -2.68 25.28
C LEU A 429 -17.73 -3.15 24.27
N SER A 430 -17.39 -4.14 23.46
CA SER A 430 -18.26 -4.72 22.43
C SER A 430 -19.46 -5.47 22.98
N ASP A 431 -19.37 -5.97 24.21
CA ASP A 431 -20.48 -6.60 24.92
C ASP A 431 -21.08 -5.76 26.07
N ASP A 432 -20.51 -4.59 26.37
CA ASP A 432 -21.03 -3.70 27.41
C ASP A 432 -22.23 -2.87 26.91
N PRO A 433 -23.44 -3.05 27.49
CA PRO A 433 -24.63 -2.29 27.08
C PRO A 433 -24.50 -0.77 27.28
N ALA A 434 -23.61 -0.29 28.16
CA ALA A 434 -23.36 1.14 28.34
C ALA A 434 -22.77 1.80 27.09
N TRP A 435 -22.09 1.03 26.23
CA TRP A 435 -21.45 1.50 25.01
C TRP A 435 -22.28 1.28 23.74
N ARG A 436 -23.42 0.58 23.83
CA ARG A 436 -24.30 0.29 22.68
C ARG A 436 -24.63 1.53 21.86
N ALA A 437 -24.95 2.64 22.51
CA ALA A 437 -25.32 3.88 21.82
C ALA A 437 -24.14 4.45 21.01
N ALA A 438 -22.91 4.39 21.53
CA ALA A 438 -21.72 4.87 20.83
C ALA A 438 -21.41 4.03 19.59
N TYR A 439 -21.52 2.70 19.68
CA TYR A 439 -21.34 1.78 18.57
C TYR A 439 -22.36 2.05 17.44
N VAL A 440 -23.64 2.12 17.80
CA VAL A 440 -24.74 2.36 16.84
C VAL A 440 -24.63 3.75 16.21
N ASP A 441 -24.24 4.80 16.95
CA ASP A 441 -24.04 6.15 16.41
C ASP A 441 -22.95 6.18 15.34
N ARG A 442 -21.83 5.48 15.56
CA ARG A 442 -20.72 5.39 14.60
C ARG A 442 -21.16 4.71 13.30
N ALA A 443 -21.83 3.56 13.39
CA ALA A 443 -22.38 2.86 12.22
C ALA A 443 -23.43 3.70 11.46
N GLU A 444 -24.40 4.28 12.19
CA GLU A 444 -25.47 5.05 11.58
C GLU A 444 -24.94 6.29 10.84
N ARG A 445 -24.00 7.02 11.45
CA ARG A 445 -23.45 8.23 10.84
C ARG A 445 -22.66 7.94 9.57
N MET A 446 -21.86 6.87 9.53
CA MET A 446 -21.19 6.41 8.32
C MET A 446 -22.20 6.11 7.22
N VAL A 447 -23.14 5.19 7.46
CA VAL A 447 -24.08 4.76 6.41
C VAL A 447 -24.97 5.91 5.94
N MET A 448 -25.44 6.77 6.85
CA MET A 448 -26.26 7.92 6.47
C MET A 448 -25.48 8.92 5.60
N ARG A 449 -24.19 9.13 5.88
CA ARG A 449 -23.31 10.01 5.09
C ARG A 449 -23.09 9.44 3.69
N ASP A 450 -22.83 8.13 3.59
CA ASP A 450 -22.16 7.54 2.43
C ASP A 450 -23.03 6.64 1.53
N ARG A 451 -24.24 6.27 1.96
CA ARG A 451 -25.13 5.31 1.26
C ARG A 451 -25.43 5.61 -0.22
N ASN A 452 -25.24 6.84 -0.67
CA ASN A 452 -25.50 7.24 -2.06
C ASN A 452 -24.30 6.98 -3.00
N HIS A 453 -23.09 6.71 -2.47
CA HIS A 453 -21.92 6.45 -3.30
C HIS A 453 -22.00 5.06 -3.95
N PRO A 454 -22.03 4.96 -5.30
CA PRO A 454 -22.02 3.67 -5.99
C PRO A 454 -20.74 2.86 -5.73
N SER A 455 -19.61 3.52 -5.45
CA SER A 455 -18.32 2.89 -5.13
C SER A 455 -18.34 2.06 -3.87
N VAL A 456 -19.09 2.46 -2.85
CA VAL A 456 -19.26 1.66 -1.64
C VAL A 456 -20.07 0.41 -1.99
N ILE A 457 -19.47 -0.76 -1.82
CA ILE A 457 -20.11 -2.06 -2.09
C ILE A 457 -20.28 -2.92 -0.84
N ILE A 458 -19.54 -2.65 0.23
CA ILE A 458 -19.56 -3.41 1.49
C ILE A 458 -19.51 -2.42 2.64
N TRP A 459 -20.30 -2.67 3.69
CA TRP A 459 -20.19 -1.98 4.99
C TRP A 459 -19.39 -2.83 5.96
N SER A 460 -18.34 -2.27 6.57
CA SER A 460 -17.61 -2.90 7.66
C SER A 460 -18.02 -2.32 9.01
N LEU A 461 -18.21 -3.20 10.01
CA LEU A 461 -18.64 -2.78 11.36
C LEU A 461 -17.50 -2.13 12.19
N GLY A 462 -16.25 -2.21 11.75
CA GLY A 462 -15.08 -1.74 12.49
C GLY A 462 -13.91 -2.71 12.35
N ASN A 463 -12.92 -2.58 13.23
CA ASN A 463 -11.72 -3.42 13.24
C ASN A 463 -11.38 -3.87 14.67
N GLU A 464 -10.80 -5.07 14.82
CA GLU A 464 -10.14 -5.63 16.02
C GLU A 464 -10.72 -5.22 17.40
N SER A 465 -12.04 -5.17 17.51
CA SER A 465 -12.77 -4.77 18.72
C SER A 465 -13.36 -5.97 19.46
N GLY A 466 -12.86 -7.18 19.22
CA GLY A 466 -13.54 -8.41 19.63
C GLY A 466 -14.92 -8.55 18.97
N TYR A 467 -15.85 -9.29 19.57
CA TYR A 467 -17.23 -9.40 19.09
C TYR A 467 -18.22 -9.52 20.26
N GLY A 468 -19.40 -8.93 20.11
CA GLY A 468 -20.40 -8.83 21.18
C GLY A 468 -21.68 -8.15 20.71
N ARG A 469 -22.66 -8.03 21.62
CA ARG A 469 -24.03 -7.57 21.31
C ARG A 469 -24.13 -6.18 20.65
N ASN A 470 -23.11 -5.34 20.80
CA ASN A 470 -23.11 -4.00 20.21
C ASN A 470 -22.84 -4.06 18.70
N HIS A 471 -22.07 -5.04 18.22
CA HIS A 471 -21.92 -5.30 16.79
C HIS A 471 -23.21 -5.80 16.15
N ASP A 472 -23.97 -6.64 16.86
CA ASP A 472 -25.28 -7.08 16.39
C ASP A 472 -26.24 -5.90 16.21
N ALA A 473 -26.21 -4.96 17.18
CA ALA A 473 -26.96 -3.71 17.10
C ALA A 473 -26.58 -2.85 15.90
N MET A 474 -25.29 -2.75 15.59
CA MET A 474 -24.79 -2.02 14.42
C MET A 474 -25.31 -2.65 13.14
N ALA A 475 -25.16 -3.97 12.99
CA ALA A 475 -25.61 -4.67 11.79
C ALA A 475 -27.12 -4.55 11.58
N GLU A 476 -27.93 -4.69 12.65
CA GLU A 476 -29.38 -4.43 12.60
C GLU A 476 -29.69 -3.00 12.13
N ARG A 477 -28.97 -2.00 12.66
CA ARG A 477 -29.15 -0.60 12.28
C ARG A 477 -28.78 -0.35 10.82
N ILE A 478 -27.65 -0.89 10.35
CA ILE A 478 -27.19 -0.76 8.97
C ILE A 478 -28.22 -1.37 8.02
N ARG A 479 -28.68 -2.59 8.25
CA ARG A 479 -29.70 -3.24 7.39
C ARG A 479 -31.01 -2.47 7.33
N ALA A 480 -31.40 -1.83 8.44
CA ALA A 480 -32.60 -0.98 8.47
C ALA A 480 -32.45 0.30 7.63
N ILE A 481 -31.24 0.84 7.51
CA ILE A 481 -30.95 2.04 6.71
C ILE A 481 -30.68 1.68 5.24
N ASP A 482 -29.88 0.64 5.00
CA ASP A 482 -29.43 0.21 3.68
C ASP A 482 -29.39 -1.32 3.53
N PRO A 483 -30.37 -1.91 2.84
CA PRO A 483 -30.37 -3.34 2.51
C PRO A 483 -29.65 -3.64 1.18
N THR A 484 -29.06 -2.66 0.51
CA THR A 484 -28.51 -2.82 -0.86
C THR A 484 -27.04 -3.27 -0.90
N ARG A 485 -26.42 -3.47 0.26
CA ARG A 485 -25.01 -3.82 0.42
C ARG A 485 -24.82 -4.87 1.52
N PRO A 486 -23.93 -5.85 1.33
CA PRO A 486 -23.55 -6.80 2.38
C PRO A 486 -22.76 -6.14 3.52
N ILE A 487 -22.80 -6.79 4.68
CA ILE A 487 -22.07 -6.41 5.89
C ILE A 487 -20.90 -7.37 6.13
N HIS A 488 -19.75 -6.81 6.45
CA HIS A 488 -18.50 -7.47 6.83
C HIS A 488 -18.10 -7.04 8.25
N TYR A 489 -17.49 -7.96 9.00
CA TYR A 489 -16.72 -7.66 10.21
C TYR A 489 -15.85 -8.87 10.53
N GLU A 490 -14.55 -8.69 10.66
CA GLU A 490 -13.61 -9.80 10.88
C GLU A 490 -13.84 -10.47 12.24
N GLY A 491 -13.96 -9.67 13.30
CA GLY A 491 -14.11 -10.18 14.68
C GLY A 491 -15.37 -11.04 14.91
N ALA A 492 -16.37 -10.93 14.03
CA ALA A 492 -17.57 -11.78 14.05
C ALA A 492 -17.28 -13.23 13.61
N GLY A 493 -16.17 -13.49 12.92
CA GLY A 493 -15.81 -14.79 12.38
C GLY A 493 -16.94 -15.39 11.53
N GLU A 494 -17.53 -16.50 11.98
CA GLU A 494 -18.62 -17.17 11.28
C GLU A 494 -20.02 -16.78 11.75
N ALA A 495 -20.17 -15.83 12.68
CA ALA A 495 -21.46 -15.40 13.20
C ALA A 495 -22.41 -15.00 12.05
N LYS A 496 -23.69 -15.34 12.16
CA LYS A 496 -24.67 -15.16 11.07
C LYS A 496 -25.15 -13.73 10.87
N VAL A 497 -24.69 -12.81 11.73
CA VAL A 497 -25.00 -11.39 11.63
C VAL A 497 -24.33 -10.72 10.43
N VAL A 498 -23.17 -11.23 10.00
CA VAL A 498 -22.41 -10.75 8.83
C VAL A 498 -22.68 -11.61 7.58
N ASP A 499 -22.61 -10.96 6.41
CA ASP A 499 -22.87 -11.57 5.10
C ASP A 499 -21.61 -12.16 4.45
N ILE A 500 -20.43 -11.79 4.96
CA ILE A 500 -19.12 -12.18 4.43
C ILE A 500 -18.31 -12.80 5.57
N VAL A 501 -17.74 -13.99 5.36
CA VAL A 501 -16.75 -14.55 6.29
C VAL A 501 -15.40 -13.94 5.96
N SER A 502 -14.74 -13.36 6.95
CA SER A 502 -13.46 -12.70 6.73
C SER A 502 -12.44 -13.05 7.80
N VAL A 503 -11.17 -12.89 7.44
CA VAL A 503 -10.01 -13.16 8.27
C VAL A 503 -8.90 -12.17 7.93
N MET A 504 -8.02 -11.93 8.90
CA MET A 504 -6.72 -11.30 8.67
C MET A 504 -5.62 -12.35 8.53
N TYR A 505 -4.68 -12.11 7.61
CA TYR A 505 -3.41 -12.82 7.46
C TYR A 505 -3.45 -14.38 7.42
N PRO A 506 -4.37 -15.02 6.68
CA PRO A 506 -4.40 -16.48 6.62
C PRO A 506 -3.21 -17.04 5.83
N THR A 507 -2.67 -18.18 6.22
CA THR A 507 -1.76 -18.95 5.35
C THR A 507 -2.43 -19.33 4.03
N VAL A 508 -1.67 -19.50 2.95
CA VAL A 508 -2.18 -20.01 1.66
C VAL A 508 -2.90 -21.36 1.82
N GLU A 509 -2.41 -22.26 2.67
CA GLU A 509 -3.08 -23.55 2.89
C GLU A 509 -4.48 -23.38 3.49
N ARG A 510 -4.61 -22.57 4.55
CA ARG A 510 -5.91 -22.21 5.14
C ARG A 510 -6.83 -21.54 4.14
N LEU A 511 -6.29 -20.68 3.26
CA LEU A 511 -7.09 -20.05 2.22
C LEU A 511 -7.66 -21.09 1.23
N ILE A 512 -6.85 -22.06 0.80
CA ILE A 512 -7.29 -23.16 -0.06
C ILE A 512 -8.34 -24.02 0.63
N GLU A 513 -8.18 -24.32 1.92
CA GLU A 513 -9.18 -25.03 2.72
C GLU A 513 -10.52 -24.29 2.70
N GLN A 514 -10.50 -22.98 2.95
CA GLN A 514 -11.70 -22.15 2.91
C GLN A 514 -12.30 -22.07 1.51
N GLY A 515 -11.50 -22.08 0.45
CA GLY A 515 -11.96 -22.09 -0.93
C GLY A 515 -12.71 -23.37 -1.33
N ARG A 516 -12.41 -24.50 -0.69
CA ARG A 516 -13.04 -25.81 -0.94
C ARG A 516 -14.37 -26.01 -0.23
N ARG A 517 -14.69 -25.18 0.76
CA ARG A 517 -15.92 -25.29 1.54
C ARG A 517 -17.16 -25.03 0.69
N THR A 518 -18.17 -25.87 0.87
CA THR A 518 -19.49 -25.78 0.23
C THR A 518 -20.64 -25.70 1.25
N ASP A 519 -20.31 -25.77 2.54
CA ASP A 519 -21.24 -25.77 3.68
C ASP A 519 -21.64 -24.36 4.14
N ASP A 520 -20.87 -23.33 3.76
CA ASP A 520 -21.17 -21.92 4.07
C ASP A 520 -21.56 -21.15 2.78
N PRO A 521 -22.79 -20.59 2.68
CA PRO A 521 -23.25 -19.87 1.50
C PRO A 521 -22.69 -18.45 1.36
N ARG A 522 -21.75 -18.05 2.22
CA ARG A 522 -21.10 -16.74 2.21
C ARG A 522 -19.71 -16.80 1.54
N PRO A 523 -19.30 -15.72 0.84
CA PRO A 523 -17.96 -15.61 0.29
C PRO A 523 -16.92 -15.47 1.40
N PHE A 524 -15.67 -15.74 1.04
CA PHE A 524 -14.52 -15.66 1.94
C PHE A 524 -13.58 -14.52 1.50
N PHE A 525 -13.35 -13.57 2.40
CA PHE A 525 -12.62 -12.33 2.14
C PHE A 525 -11.44 -12.16 3.08
N MET A 526 -10.25 -11.87 2.55
CA MET A 526 -9.12 -11.47 3.38
C MET A 526 -9.17 -9.95 3.56
N CYS A 527 -9.72 -9.45 4.68
CA CYS A 527 -9.76 -8.01 4.90
C CYS A 527 -8.34 -7.43 5.01
N GLU A 528 -7.39 -8.24 5.48
CA GLU A 528 -5.96 -7.96 5.44
C GLU A 528 -5.18 -9.22 5.07
N TYR A 529 -4.21 -9.09 4.17
CA TYR A 529 -3.25 -10.16 3.86
C TYR A 529 -1.94 -9.56 3.34
N ALA A 530 -0.90 -10.39 3.26
CA ALA A 530 0.39 -10.04 2.68
C ALA A 530 0.97 -8.71 3.21
N HIS A 531 1.19 -8.65 4.52
CA HIS A 531 1.74 -7.49 5.21
C HIS A 531 3.03 -6.98 4.54
N ALA A 532 3.01 -5.72 4.08
CA ALA A 532 3.98 -5.14 3.17
C ALA A 532 5.14 -4.41 3.85
N MET A 533 5.29 -4.58 5.16
CA MET A 533 6.37 -4.00 5.97
C MET A 533 7.75 -4.22 5.40
N GLY A 534 8.39 -3.09 5.09
CA GLY A 534 9.72 -3.02 4.54
C GLY A 534 9.87 -3.82 3.24
N ASN A 535 10.80 -4.78 3.22
CA ASN A 535 11.10 -5.58 2.05
C ASN A 535 10.17 -6.80 1.99
N GLY A 536 9.02 -6.59 1.36
CA GLY A 536 7.97 -7.58 1.16
C GLY A 536 6.86 -7.04 0.25
N PRO A 537 5.68 -7.68 0.25
CA PRO A 537 5.45 -9.05 0.70
C PRO A 537 5.91 -10.09 -0.34
N GLY A 538 6.27 -11.29 0.10
CA GLY A 538 6.45 -12.48 -0.73
C GLY A 538 5.18 -13.33 -0.86
N ASN A 539 5.22 -14.37 -1.69
CA ASN A 539 4.15 -15.38 -1.88
C ASN A 539 2.84 -14.86 -2.52
N LEU A 540 2.83 -13.64 -3.09
CA LEU A 540 1.62 -13.05 -3.68
C LEU A 540 1.02 -13.93 -4.78
N LYS A 541 1.87 -14.57 -5.58
CA LYS A 541 1.44 -15.45 -6.68
C LYS A 541 0.57 -16.59 -6.16
N GLU A 542 0.98 -17.26 -5.08
CA GLU A 542 0.29 -18.44 -4.54
C GLU A 542 -1.08 -18.08 -3.96
N TYR A 543 -1.22 -16.91 -3.33
CA TYR A 543 -2.52 -16.38 -2.90
C TYR A 543 -3.48 -16.21 -4.08
N TRP A 544 -3.01 -15.58 -5.16
CA TRP A 544 -3.87 -15.27 -6.32
C TRP A 544 -4.18 -16.50 -7.18
N ASP A 545 -3.26 -17.46 -7.26
CA ASP A 545 -3.53 -18.76 -7.85
C ASP A 545 -4.68 -19.46 -7.09
N ALA A 546 -4.68 -19.41 -5.76
CA ALA A 546 -5.79 -19.94 -4.96
C ALA A 546 -7.10 -19.16 -5.18
N ILE A 547 -7.07 -17.82 -5.17
CA ILE A 547 -8.26 -16.97 -5.37
C ILE A 547 -8.95 -17.26 -6.72
N TYR A 548 -8.17 -17.42 -7.78
CA TYR A 548 -8.71 -17.75 -9.10
C TYR A 548 -9.16 -19.20 -9.24
N ALA A 549 -8.60 -20.13 -8.45
CA ALA A 549 -9.02 -21.54 -8.46
C ALA A 549 -10.38 -21.78 -7.78
N TYR A 550 -10.79 -20.94 -6.83
CA TYR A 550 -11.98 -21.16 -6.00
C TYR A 550 -12.97 -19.98 -6.08
N PRO A 551 -14.22 -20.19 -6.57
CA PRO A 551 -15.21 -19.13 -6.68
C PRO A 551 -15.51 -18.40 -5.37
N ARG A 552 -15.59 -19.14 -4.25
CA ARG A 552 -15.87 -18.62 -2.90
C ARG A 552 -14.86 -17.60 -2.41
N LEU A 553 -13.60 -17.70 -2.85
CA LEU A 553 -12.54 -16.78 -2.47
C LEU A 553 -12.68 -15.49 -3.27
N MET A 554 -13.20 -14.42 -2.66
CA MET A 554 -13.50 -13.18 -3.39
C MET A 554 -12.31 -12.22 -3.49
N GLY A 555 -11.12 -12.62 -3.05
CA GLY A 555 -9.92 -11.78 -3.01
C GLY A 555 -9.68 -11.18 -1.62
N GLY A 556 -9.03 -10.02 -1.58
CA GLY A 556 -8.61 -9.40 -0.33
C GLY A 556 -7.97 -8.03 -0.50
N CYS A 557 -7.66 -7.39 0.62
CA CYS A 557 -6.94 -6.12 0.66
C CYS A 557 -5.55 -6.29 1.28
N ILE A 558 -4.49 -5.90 0.56
CA ILE A 558 -3.12 -5.93 1.10
C ILE A 558 -3.02 -4.91 2.26
N TRP A 559 -2.29 -5.27 3.32
CA TRP A 559 -1.88 -4.33 4.37
C TRP A 559 -0.46 -3.82 4.13
N GLU A 560 -0.23 -2.54 3.84
CA GLU A 560 -1.20 -1.52 3.45
C GLU A 560 -0.68 -0.60 2.32
N TRP A 561 -1.36 0.52 2.05
CA TRP A 561 -1.08 1.36 0.89
C TRP A 561 0.22 2.16 1.01
N VAL A 562 0.46 2.85 2.13
CA VAL A 562 1.55 3.83 2.29
C VAL A 562 2.14 3.76 3.69
N ASP A 563 3.46 3.78 3.81
CA ASP A 563 4.16 3.89 5.09
C ASP A 563 3.76 5.19 5.84
N HIS A 564 3.51 5.10 7.13
CA HIS A 564 3.17 6.26 7.97
C HIS A 564 4.39 7.03 8.47
N GLY A 565 5.47 7.09 7.70
CA GLY A 565 6.66 7.86 8.07
C GLY A 565 6.42 9.38 8.04
N LEU A 566 6.69 10.07 9.14
CA LEU A 566 6.60 11.55 9.20
C LEU A 566 7.91 12.18 8.74
N ARG A 567 7.88 13.10 7.77
CA ARG A 567 9.10 13.69 7.21
C ARG A 567 9.80 14.57 8.24
N GLN A 568 11.10 14.35 8.43
CA GLN A 568 11.99 15.10 9.31
C GLN A 568 13.25 15.53 8.55
N ARG A 569 14.04 16.43 9.16
CA ARG A 569 15.34 16.85 8.65
C ARG A 569 16.42 16.68 9.71
N THR A 570 17.58 16.21 9.29
CA THR A 570 18.79 16.20 10.13
C THR A 570 19.35 17.63 10.30
N ALA A 571 20.31 17.81 11.21
CA ALA A 571 20.97 19.11 11.43
C ALA A 571 21.69 19.67 10.18
N ASP A 572 22.16 18.79 9.28
CA ASP A 572 22.77 19.13 8.00
C ASP A 572 21.75 19.23 6.84
N GLY A 573 20.45 19.11 7.11
CA GLY A 573 19.36 19.37 6.17
C GLY A 573 18.90 18.18 5.34
N ARG A 574 19.46 16.97 5.53
CA ARG A 574 19.04 15.75 4.84
C ARG A 574 17.65 15.33 5.32
N GLU A 575 16.78 14.99 4.38
CA GLU A 575 15.44 14.50 4.67
C GLU A 575 15.49 13.02 5.10
N TRP A 576 14.63 12.68 6.04
CA TRP A 576 14.39 11.30 6.47
C TRP A 576 12.95 11.17 6.97
N PHE A 577 12.47 9.93 7.15
CA PHE A 577 11.13 9.66 7.66
C PHE A 577 11.23 9.05 9.05
N ALA A 578 10.57 9.68 10.00
CA ALA A 578 10.49 9.26 11.39
C ALA A 578 9.33 8.29 11.63
N TYR A 579 9.52 7.38 12.58
CA TYR A 579 8.52 6.43 13.07
C TYR A 579 8.45 6.47 14.62
N GLY A 580 7.73 5.55 15.26
CA GLY A 580 7.55 5.55 16.71
C GLY A 580 8.85 5.59 17.50
N GLY A 581 8.89 6.44 18.54
CA GLY A 581 10.06 6.65 19.39
C GLY A 581 10.98 7.80 18.95
N ASP A 582 10.89 8.24 17.69
CA ASP A 582 11.73 9.34 17.18
C ASP A 582 11.31 10.73 17.73
N PHE A 583 10.12 10.84 18.32
CA PHE A 583 9.60 12.06 18.94
C PHE A 583 9.74 12.08 20.47
N GLY A 584 10.47 11.11 21.03
CA GLY A 584 10.56 10.90 22.48
C GLY A 584 9.24 10.47 23.11
N ASP A 585 8.36 9.85 22.31
CA ASP A 585 7.06 9.35 22.71
C ASP A 585 7.17 7.94 23.35
N ALA A 586 6.35 7.72 24.38
CA ALA A 586 6.32 6.47 25.13
C ALA A 586 4.91 6.24 25.71
N PRO A 587 4.35 5.01 25.63
CA PRO A 587 4.89 3.85 24.90
C PRO A 587 4.96 4.09 23.37
N ASN A 588 5.74 3.28 22.65
CA ASN A 588 5.75 3.25 21.19
C ASN A 588 6.05 1.84 20.65
N ASP A 589 5.64 1.59 19.40
CA ASP A 589 5.84 0.32 18.69
C ASP A 589 6.84 0.43 17.51
N GLY A 590 7.77 1.40 17.60
CA GLY A 590 8.87 1.55 16.64
C GLY A 590 8.41 1.72 15.19
N ASN A 591 9.00 0.94 14.29
CA ASN A 591 8.75 1.03 12.85
C ASN A 591 7.54 0.22 12.37
N PHE A 592 6.68 -0.29 13.27
CA PHE A 592 5.53 -1.13 12.88
C PHE A 592 4.55 -0.41 11.94
N CYS A 593 4.48 0.92 11.97
CA CYS A 593 3.75 1.77 11.03
C CYS A 593 4.43 2.03 9.67
N ILE A 594 5.48 1.28 9.34
CA ILE A 594 6.22 1.34 8.07
C ILE A 594 5.93 0.05 7.28
N ASP A 595 4.65 -0.09 6.95
CA ASP A 595 3.96 -1.28 6.47
C ASP A 595 3.28 -1.11 5.10
N GLY A 596 3.69 -0.09 4.35
CA GLY A 596 3.11 0.27 3.06
C GLY A 596 3.72 -0.44 1.85
N LEU A 597 2.91 -0.50 0.79
CA LEU A 597 3.34 -0.78 -0.59
C LEU A 597 4.03 0.42 -1.25
N ASN A 598 4.01 1.58 -0.60
CA ASN A 598 4.67 2.80 -1.04
C ASN A 598 5.38 3.47 0.15
N PHE A 599 6.48 4.16 -0.16
CA PHE A 599 7.08 5.14 0.75
C PHE A 599 6.08 6.26 1.08
N PRO A 600 6.30 7.05 2.15
CA PRO A 600 5.36 8.10 2.58
C PRO A 600 5.08 9.16 1.49
N ASP A 601 6.02 9.37 0.58
CA ASP A 601 5.94 10.29 -0.56
C ASP A 601 5.36 9.65 -1.84
N ARG A 602 4.74 8.47 -1.73
CA ARG A 602 4.10 7.70 -2.81
C ARG A 602 5.08 7.25 -3.90
N VAL A 603 6.33 6.99 -3.53
CA VAL A 603 7.24 6.22 -4.38
C VAL A 603 6.95 4.72 -4.16
N PRO A 604 6.64 3.95 -5.21
CA PRO A 604 6.35 2.52 -5.08
C PRO A 604 7.49 1.70 -4.48
N HIS A 605 7.15 0.81 -3.54
CA HIS A 605 8.01 -0.31 -3.19
C HIS A 605 7.97 -1.38 -4.28
N THR A 606 8.98 -2.24 -4.29
CA THR A 606 8.98 -3.42 -5.17
C THR A 606 7.77 -4.33 -4.93
N GLY A 607 7.23 -4.38 -3.71
CA GLY A 607 6.00 -5.10 -3.40
C GLY A 607 4.81 -4.68 -4.27
N LEU A 608 4.65 -3.38 -4.54
CA LEU A 608 3.58 -2.86 -5.39
C LEU A 608 3.79 -3.24 -6.87
N ILE A 609 5.04 -3.22 -7.32
CA ILE A 609 5.42 -3.61 -8.67
C ILE A 609 5.13 -5.10 -8.89
N GLU A 610 5.44 -5.95 -7.90
CA GLU A 610 5.07 -7.37 -7.92
C GLU A 610 3.56 -7.55 -7.94
N TYR A 611 2.84 -6.88 -7.04
CA TYR A 611 1.39 -7.03 -6.94
C TYR A 611 0.71 -6.70 -8.27
N ARG A 612 1.05 -5.57 -8.90
CA ARG A 612 0.55 -5.17 -10.23
C ARG A 612 0.66 -6.29 -11.26
N LYS A 613 1.77 -7.03 -11.26
CA LYS A 613 2.01 -8.16 -12.17
C LYS A 613 1.12 -9.35 -11.82
N ILE A 614 0.97 -9.68 -10.54
CA ILE A 614 0.16 -10.82 -10.09
C ILE A 614 -1.33 -10.62 -10.41
N ILE A 615 -1.86 -9.40 -10.27
CA ILE A 615 -3.28 -9.08 -10.50
C ILE A 615 -3.59 -8.54 -11.90
N GLU A 616 -2.65 -8.67 -12.84
CA GLU A 616 -2.78 -8.12 -14.19
C GLU A 616 -4.10 -8.55 -14.88
N PRO A 617 -4.74 -7.65 -15.64
CA PRO A 617 -6.05 -7.92 -16.22
C PRO A 617 -5.99 -8.76 -17.50
N VAL A 618 -4.79 -8.97 -18.07
CA VAL A 618 -4.58 -9.85 -19.23
C VAL A 618 -3.52 -10.89 -18.88
N LYS A 619 -3.91 -12.16 -18.86
CA LYS A 619 -2.97 -13.26 -18.64
C LYS A 619 -2.61 -13.87 -19.99
N VAL A 620 -1.35 -14.22 -20.18
CA VAL A 620 -0.90 -14.98 -21.35
C VAL A 620 -0.30 -16.31 -20.90
N GLU A 621 -0.65 -17.38 -21.59
CA GLU A 621 -0.11 -18.72 -21.37
C GLU A 621 0.52 -19.26 -22.66
N ALA A 622 1.57 -20.06 -22.50
CA ALA A 622 2.21 -20.75 -23.60
C ALA A 622 1.31 -21.90 -24.11
N VAL A 623 1.12 -21.99 -25.44
CA VAL A 623 0.44 -23.12 -26.08
C VAL A 623 1.43 -23.94 -26.90
N ASP A 624 2.14 -23.26 -27.82
CA ASP A 624 3.24 -23.84 -28.59
C ASP A 624 4.24 -22.75 -28.96
N LEU A 625 5.24 -22.54 -28.09
CA LEU A 625 6.28 -21.53 -28.28
C LEU A 625 7.21 -21.85 -29.46
N ALA A 626 7.34 -23.13 -29.86
CA ALA A 626 8.18 -23.50 -31.00
C ALA A 626 7.61 -22.99 -32.32
N SER A 627 6.31 -22.73 -32.35
CA SER A 627 5.62 -22.13 -33.48
C SER A 627 5.13 -20.70 -33.23
N GLY A 628 5.23 -20.17 -32.01
CA GLY A 628 4.79 -18.81 -31.67
C GLY A 628 3.30 -18.72 -31.35
N THR A 629 2.71 -19.75 -30.76
CA THR A 629 1.28 -19.81 -30.40
C THR A 629 1.10 -19.63 -28.90
N VAL A 630 0.24 -18.69 -28.51
CA VAL A 630 -0.07 -18.36 -27.11
C VAL A 630 -1.57 -18.31 -26.88
N ARG A 631 -1.99 -18.41 -25.63
CA ARG A 631 -3.38 -18.19 -25.20
C ARG A 631 -3.45 -16.86 -24.44
N VAL A 632 -4.34 -15.97 -24.87
CA VAL A 632 -4.60 -14.69 -24.22
C VAL A 632 -5.92 -14.82 -23.46
N ILE A 633 -5.91 -14.54 -22.17
CA ILE A 633 -7.05 -14.68 -21.25
C ILE A 633 -7.41 -13.29 -20.72
N ASN A 634 -8.68 -12.93 -20.86
CA ASN A 634 -9.24 -11.69 -20.35
C ASN A 634 -9.72 -11.87 -18.91
N ARG A 635 -9.12 -11.15 -17.96
CA ARG A 635 -9.50 -11.13 -16.54
C ARG A 635 -10.25 -9.85 -16.13
N TYR A 636 -10.66 -9.00 -17.08
CA TYR A 636 -11.66 -7.96 -16.83
C TYR A 636 -13.03 -8.59 -16.60
N ASP A 637 -13.82 -7.94 -15.76
CA ASP A 637 -15.17 -8.36 -15.36
C ASP A 637 -16.23 -7.84 -16.34
N PHE A 638 -16.02 -6.69 -16.97
CA PHE A 638 -17.00 -6.05 -17.86
C PHE A 638 -16.43 -5.71 -19.23
N LEU A 639 -15.15 -5.31 -19.30
CA LEU A 639 -14.51 -4.89 -20.54
C LEU A 639 -14.05 -6.06 -21.41
N SER A 640 -14.25 -5.94 -22.73
CA SER A 640 -13.49 -6.73 -23.71
C SER A 640 -12.07 -6.17 -23.86
N LEU A 641 -11.16 -6.95 -24.47
CA LEU A 641 -9.78 -6.49 -24.72
C LEU A 641 -9.64 -5.45 -25.85
N ALA A 642 -10.74 -5.01 -26.47
CA ALA A 642 -10.72 -4.04 -27.59
C ALA A 642 -10.16 -2.66 -27.22
N HIS A 643 -10.12 -2.32 -25.93
CA HIS A 643 -9.55 -1.07 -25.43
C HIS A 643 -8.02 -1.11 -25.29
N LEU A 644 -7.39 -2.27 -25.57
CA LEU A 644 -5.95 -2.48 -25.46
C LEU A 644 -5.31 -2.70 -26.84
N ARG A 645 -4.01 -2.40 -26.91
CA ARG A 645 -3.13 -2.80 -28.01
C ARG A 645 -2.08 -3.77 -27.49
N GLY A 646 -2.00 -4.94 -28.11
CA GLY A 646 -0.95 -5.92 -27.83
C GLY A 646 0.25 -5.76 -28.75
N ARG A 647 1.46 -5.85 -28.22
CA ARG A 647 2.73 -5.93 -28.97
C ARG A 647 3.56 -7.10 -28.50
N TRP A 648 4.36 -7.66 -29.38
CA TRP A 648 5.31 -8.71 -29.05
C TRP A 648 6.69 -8.41 -29.61
N GLN A 649 7.74 -8.92 -28.96
CA GLN A 649 9.14 -8.82 -29.37
C GLN A 649 9.85 -10.13 -29.06
N VAL A 650 10.71 -10.58 -29.97
CA VAL A 650 11.67 -11.67 -29.75
C VAL A 650 13.04 -11.05 -29.52
N VAL A 651 13.55 -11.17 -28.29
CA VAL A 651 14.82 -10.59 -27.86
C VAL A 651 15.82 -11.70 -27.59
N CYS A 652 16.98 -11.68 -28.24
CA CYS A 652 18.06 -12.64 -28.01
C CYS A 652 19.31 -11.88 -27.54
N GLY A 653 19.73 -12.13 -26.31
CA GLY A 653 20.72 -11.28 -25.65
C GLY A 653 20.25 -9.81 -25.60
N ARG A 654 20.88 -8.95 -26.41
CA ARG A 654 20.56 -7.51 -26.52
C ARG A 654 19.78 -7.14 -27.79
N ASP A 655 19.66 -8.07 -28.73
CA ASP A 655 19.14 -7.78 -30.07
C ASP A 655 17.66 -8.17 -30.17
N VAL A 656 16.85 -7.25 -30.68
CA VAL A 656 15.47 -7.55 -31.08
C VAL A 656 15.52 -8.19 -32.47
N LEU A 657 15.28 -9.49 -32.55
CA LEU A 657 15.32 -10.24 -33.81
C LEU A 657 14.03 -10.11 -34.61
N ASP A 658 12.91 -9.94 -33.91
CA ASP A 658 11.59 -9.80 -34.52
C ASP A 658 10.63 -9.09 -33.57
N GLU A 659 9.65 -8.39 -34.13
CA GLU A 659 8.62 -7.68 -33.37
C GLU A 659 7.37 -7.42 -34.22
N GLY A 660 6.24 -7.21 -33.55
CA GLY A 660 5.00 -6.88 -34.21
C GLY A 660 3.86 -6.62 -33.25
N ASP A 661 2.68 -6.35 -33.83
CA ASP A 661 1.44 -6.30 -33.07
C ASP A 661 0.91 -7.72 -32.83
N VAL A 662 0.27 -7.92 -31.67
CA VAL A 662 -0.48 -9.15 -31.38
C VAL A 662 -1.78 -9.07 -32.19
N PRO A 663 -2.11 -10.08 -33.04
CA PRO A 663 -3.37 -10.10 -33.77
C PRO A 663 -4.51 -10.47 -32.81
N LEU A 664 -4.88 -9.51 -31.97
CA LEU A 664 -5.82 -9.69 -30.87
C LEU A 664 -7.25 -9.73 -31.42
N PRO A 665 -7.95 -10.87 -31.36
CA PRO A 665 -9.37 -10.91 -31.70
C PRO A 665 -10.18 -10.17 -30.63
N GLU A 666 -11.48 -10.01 -30.86
CA GLU A 666 -12.39 -9.58 -29.80
C GLU A 666 -12.46 -10.68 -28.72
N VAL A 667 -11.85 -10.42 -27.57
CA VAL A 667 -11.91 -11.31 -26.40
C VAL A 667 -12.84 -10.65 -25.36
N PRO A 668 -14.06 -11.15 -25.15
CA PRO A 668 -15.00 -10.58 -24.18
C PRO A 668 -14.48 -10.74 -22.74
N ALA A 669 -15.11 -10.06 -21.79
CA ALA A 669 -14.84 -10.24 -20.36
C ALA A 669 -14.88 -11.73 -19.97
N HIS A 670 -13.93 -12.16 -19.13
CA HIS A 670 -13.71 -13.57 -18.73
C HIS A 670 -13.45 -14.56 -19.89
N GLY A 671 -13.31 -14.09 -21.13
CA GLY A 671 -13.05 -14.91 -22.31
C GLY A 671 -11.57 -15.20 -22.54
N GLU A 672 -11.30 -16.06 -23.52
CA GLU A 672 -9.94 -16.39 -23.95
C GLU A 672 -9.85 -16.55 -25.48
N ALA A 673 -8.64 -16.40 -26.03
CA ALA A 673 -8.36 -16.68 -27.43
C ALA A 673 -6.97 -17.29 -27.63
N ILE A 674 -6.87 -18.25 -28.54
CA ILE A 674 -5.58 -18.77 -29.02
C ILE A 674 -5.10 -17.86 -30.15
N VAL A 675 -3.93 -17.28 -29.97
CA VAL A 675 -3.33 -16.30 -30.87
C VAL A 675 -2.04 -16.88 -31.44
N LYS A 676 -1.96 -16.89 -32.78
CA LYS A 676 -0.74 -17.18 -33.51
C LYS A 676 0.01 -15.87 -33.77
N LEU A 677 1.20 -15.72 -33.19
CA LEU A 677 2.02 -14.53 -33.44
C LEU A 677 2.61 -14.58 -34.86
N PRO A 678 2.59 -13.47 -35.62
CA PRO A 678 3.11 -13.40 -36.98
C PRO A 678 4.65 -13.30 -37.00
N LEU A 679 5.33 -14.32 -36.47
CA LEU A 679 6.79 -14.40 -36.45
C LEU A 679 7.33 -14.59 -37.88
N ARG A 680 8.36 -13.82 -38.27
CA ARG A 680 9.04 -13.92 -39.57
C ARG A 680 9.69 -15.29 -39.77
N LYS A 681 10.19 -15.89 -38.68
CA LYS A 681 10.74 -17.25 -38.65
C LYS A 681 10.26 -17.98 -37.40
N PRO A 682 9.89 -19.27 -37.50
CA PRO A 682 9.59 -20.08 -36.32
C PRO A 682 10.79 -20.14 -35.36
N PRO A 683 10.57 -20.02 -34.03
CA PRO A 683 11.67 -20.05 -33.05
C PRO A 683 12.58 -21.27 -33.17
N ARG A 684 12.03 -22.45 -33.49
CA ARG A 684 12.79 -23.69 -33.70
C ARG A 684 13.81 -23.64 -34.87
N GLU A 685 13.64 -22.69 -35.77
CA GLU A 685 14.49 -22.47 -36.96
C GLU A 685 15.53 -21.36 -36.73
N LEU A 686 15.41 -20.62 -35.63
CA LEU A 686 16.40 -19.61 -35.24
C LEU A 686 17.68 -20.30 -34.77
N GLN A 687 18.80 -19.81 -35.30
CA GLN A 687 20.14 -20.17 -34.87
C GLN A 687 20.80 -18.94 -34.27
N VAL A 688 21.06 -18.99 -32.97
CA VAL A 688 21.49 -17.84 -32.16
C VAL A 688 22.64 -18.25 -31.25
N GLU A 689 23.41 -17.26 -30.80
CA GLU A 689 24.53 -17.50 -29.86
C GLU A 689 24.07 -17.48 -28.39
N ASP A 690 22.92 -16.85 -28.12
CA ASP A 690 22.36 -16.63 -26.77
C ASP A 690 20.93 -17.16 -26.65
N GLU A 691 20.40 -17.22 -25.42
CA GLU A 691 18.99 -17.50 -25.15
C GLU A 691 18.09 -16.39 -25.74
N CYS A 692 16.86 -16.78 -26.11
CA CYS A 692 15.87 -15.88 -26.70
C CYS A 692 14.60 -15.84 -25.87
N TRP A 693 14.04 -14.66 -25.73
CA TRP A 693 12.84 -14.39 -24.95
C TRP A 693 11.76 -13.77 -25.84
N LEU A 694 10.55 -14.32 -25.77
CA LEU A 694 9.35 -13.72 -26.32
C LEU A 694 8.73 -12.83 -25.26
N ASN A 695 8.78 -11.51 -25.47
CA ASN A 695 8.08 -10.52 -24.67
C ASN A 695 6.75 -10.18 -25.33
N ILE A 696 5.66 -10.14 -24.57
CA ILE A 696 4.34 -9.72 -25.02
C ILE A 696 3.83 -8.67 -24.03
N SER A 697 3.33 -7.54 -24.53
CA SER A 697 2.87 -6.41 -23.72
C SER A 697 1.50 -5.94 -24.20
N PHE A 698 0.62 -5.58 -23.27
CA PHE A 698 -0.69 -4.99 -23.55
C PHE A 698 -0.75 -3.61 -22.91
N ALA A 699 -1.04 -2.60 -23.74
CA ALA A 699 -1.09 -1.21 -23.32
C ALA A 699 -2.42 -0.56 -23.70
N THR A 700 -2.80 0.50 -22.97
CA THR A 700 -4.00 1.29 -23.27
C THR A 700 -3.97 1.81 -24.71
N ALA A 701 -5.04 1.58 -25.48
CA ALA A 701 -5.13 2.09 -26.85
C ALA A 701 -5.43 3.60 -26.90
N ARG A 702 -5.98 4.17 -25.82
CA ARG A 702 -6.36 5.58 -25.68
C ARG A 702 -6.09 6.05 -24.25
N SER A 703 -6.00 7.36 -24.05
CA SER A 703 -5.86 7.94 -22.71
C SER A 703 -7.14 7.75 -21.90
N THR A 704 -6.97 7.46 -20.62
CA THR A 704 -8.02 7.42 -19.60
C THR A 704 -7.73 8.53 -18.57
N PRO A 705 -8.66 8.82 -17.64
CA PRO A 705 -8.39 9.79 -16.56
C PRO A 705 -7.19 9.43 -15.67
N TRP A 706 -6.77 8.16 -15.63
CA TRP A 706 -5.71 7.66 -14.75
C TRP A 706 -4.45 7.18 -15.50
N ALA A 707 -4.47 7.08 -16.83
CA ALA A 707 -3.29 6.70 -17.61
C ALA A 707 -3.29 7.29 -19.04
N PRO A 708 -2.12 7.67 -19.57
CA PRO A 708 -2.01 8.06 -20.98
C PRO A 708 -2.22 6.85 -21.91
N ALA A 709 -2.48 7.12 -23.19
CA ALA A 709 -2.41 6.09 -24.24
C ALA A 709 -0.99 5.49 -24.29
N GLY A 710 -0.89 4.17 -24.48
CA GLY A 710 0.37 3.44 -24.49
C GLY A 710 0.89 3.06 -23.10
N PHE A 711 0.12 3.28 -22.04
CA PHE A 711 0.45 2.80 -20.70
C PHE A 711 0.31 1.27 -20.63
N GLU A 712 1.41 0.56 -20.36
CA GLU A 712 1.43 -0.89 -20.23
C GLU A 712 0.62 -1.34 -19.00
N LEU A 713 -0.29 -2.30 -19.14
CA LEU A 713 -1.12 -2.82 -18.04
C LEU A 713 -0.78 -4.25 -17.65
N ALA A 714 -0.36 -5.03 -18.64
CA ALA A 714 -0.05 -6.43 -18.49
C ALA A 714 1.06 -6.81 -19.47
N TRP A 715 1.83 -7.83 -19.13
CA TRP A 715 2.86 -8.36 -20.02
C TRP A 715 3.17 -9.81 -19.69
N ALA A 716 3.74 -10.55 -20.63
CA ALA A 716 4.24 -11.90 -20.40
C ALA A 716 5.61 -12.08 -21.07
N GLN A 717 6.43 -12.96 -20.52
CA GLN A 717 7.73 -13.30 -21.07
C GLN A 717 7.93 -14.81 -21.03
N PHE A 718 8.40 -15.38 -22.14
CA PHE A 718 8.65 -16.80 -22.28
C PHE A 718 10.01 -17.07 -22.90
N GLU A 719 10.76 -18.03 -22.37
CA GLU A 719 11.97 -18.51 -23.03
C GLU A 719 11.58 -19.29 -24.29
N LEU A 720 12.19 -18.97 -25.43
CA LEU A 720 11.91 -19.61 -26.70
C LEU A 720 12.81 -20.82 -26.95
N PRO A 721 12.27 -21.94 -27.48
CA PRO A 721 13.05 -23.13 -27.81
C PRO A 721 13.82 -22.92 -29.13
N VAL A 722 14.93 -22.19 -29.07
CA VAL A 722 15.82 -21.88 -30.20
C VAL A 722 17.01 -22.85 -30.27
N LYS A 723 17.65 -22.96 -31.45
CA LYS A 723 18.89 -23.72 -31.59
C LYS A 723 20.07 -22.83 -31.24
N THR A 724 20.66 -23.03 -30.06
CA THR A 724 21.86 -22.30 -29.66
C THR A 724 23.10 -22.87 -30.34
N ARG A 725 23.96 -21.97 -30.83
CA ARG A 725 25.30 -22.29 -31.32
C ARG A 725 26.30 -21.80 -30.28
N PRO A 726 27.34 -22.58 -29.95
CA PRO A 726 28.37 -22.09 -29.06
C PRO A 726 29.05 -20.86 -29.69
N PRO A 727 29.19 -19.75 -28.95
CA PRO A 727 29.88 -18.58 -29.46
C PRO A 727 31.34 -18.90 -29.75
N ALA A 728 31.95 -18.15 -30.66
CA ALA A 728 33.38 -18.28 -30.92
C ALA A 728 34.17 -17.97 -29.65
N VAL A 729 35.04 -18.88 -29.21
CA VAL A 729 35.89 -18.70 -28.02
C VAL A 729 36.92 -17.60 -28.29
N PRO A 730 36.85 -16.43 -27.61
CA PRO A 730 37.81 -15.35 -27.78
C PRO A 730 39.24 -15.81 -27.49
N ALA A 731 40.22 -15.23 -28.17
CA ALA A 731 41.62 -15.57 -27.97
C ALA A 731 42.08 -15.40 -26.51
N MET A 732 41.53 -14.41 -25.79
CA MET A 732 41.78 -14.16 -24.37
C MET A 732 41.38 -15.34 -23.45
N LEU A 733 40.43 -16.18 -23.86
CA LEU A 733 40.02 -17.36 -23.08
C LEU A 733 40.91 -18.57 -23.30
N ARG A 734 41.82 -18.54 -24.29
CA ARG A 734 42.75 -19.64 -24.56
C ARG A 734 43.93 -19.55 -23.60
N ALA A 735 44.53 -20.69 -23.24
CA ALA A 735 45.74 -20.73 -22.43
C ALA A 735 46.76 -19.74 -23.01
N GLY A 736 47.14 -18.74 -22.21
CA GLY A 736 48.14 -17.76 -22.61
C GLY A 736 49.47 -18.49 -22.77
N GLY A 737 50.27 -18.15 -23.78
CA GLY A 737 51.64 -18.68 -23.91
C GLY A 737 52.56 -18.30 -22.74
N THR A 738 52.07 -17.49 -21.80
CA THR A 738 52.75 -17.07 -20.57
C THR A 738 52.52 -18.09 -19.47
N LYS A 739 53.61 -18.74 -19.02
CA LYS A 739 53.58 -19.70 -17.91
C LYS A 739 53.20 -19.02 -16.60
N LEU A 740 52.41 -19.69 -15.78
CA LEU A 740 52.17 -19.27 -14.41
C LEU A 740 53.41 -19.49 -13.54
N ARG A 741 53.64 -18.58 -12.59
CA ARG A 741 54.64 -18.70 -11.53
C ARG A 741 53.96 -18.57 -10.18
N VAL A 742 54.25 -19.49 -9.26
CA VAL A 742 53.79 -19.40 -7.87
C VAL A 742 54.95 -18.97 -6.98
N GLU A 743 54.73 -17.93 -6.20
CA GLU A 743 55.66 -17.43 -5.19
C GLU A 743 55.04 -17.61 -3.81
N GLU A 744 55.72 -18.34 -2.93
CA GLU A 744 55.27 -18.56 -1.56
C GLU A 744 56.12 -17.74 -0.58
N SER A 745 55.42 -17.06 0.34
CA SER A 745 56.02 -16.37 1.48
C SER A 745 55.37 -16.86 2.78
N ALA A 746 55.81 -16.33 3.92
CA ALA A 746 55.25 -16.70 5.22
C ALA A 746 53.74 -16.40 5.34
N ASP A 747 53.28 -15.32 4.70
CA ASP A 747 51.89 -14.85 4.83
C ASP A 747 51.06 -14.98 3.54
N LEU A 748 51.68 -15.15 2.36
CA LEU A 748 50.98 -15.16 1.06
C LEU A 748 51.40 -16.32 0.14
N ILE A 749 50.44 -16.81 -0.65
CA ILE A 749 50.66 -17.58 -1.89
C ILE A 749 50.29 -16.66 -3.05
N THR A 750 51.26 -16.31 -3.88
CA THR A 750 51.06 -15.37 -5.01
C THR A 750 51.17 -16.11 -6.33
N VAL A 751 50.09 -16.09 -7.11
CA VAL A 751 50.06 -16.63 -8.48
C VAL A 751 50.25 -15.49 -9.46
N CYS A 752 51.32 -15.55 -10.25
CA CYS A 752 51.72 -14.53 -11.22
C CYS A 752 51.67 -15.08 -12.65
N GLY A 753 51.09 -14.32 -13.58
CA GLY A 753 51.12 -14.63 -15.02
C GLY A 753 50.09 -13.83 -15.83
N HIS A 754 50.34 -13.62 -17.12
CA HIS A 754 49.47 -12.85 -18.02
C HIS A 754 49.08 -11.46 -17.48
N ASP A 755 50.08 -10.73 -16.99
CA ASP A 755 49.95 -9.43 -16.30
C ASP A 755 49.02 -9.45 -15.08
N ALA A 756 48.69 -10.63 -14.54
CA ALA A 756 47.89 -10.79 -13.32
C ALA A 756 48.77 -11.22 -12.13
N GLU A 757 48.41 -10.70 -10.97
CA GLU A 757 48.96 -11.06 -9.65
C GLU A 757 47.78 -11.35 -8.72
N ILE A 758 47.67 -12.60 -8.25
CA ILE A 758 46.64 -13.03 -7.30
C ILE A 758 47.34 -13.49 -6.02
N ALA A 759 47.22 -12.70 -4.96
CA ALA A 759 47.80 -12.99 -3.66
C ALA A 759 46.74 -13.55 -2.71
N VAL A 760 46.89 -14.82 -2.32
CA VAL A 760 46.04 -15.51 -1.34
C VAL A 760 46.68 -15.44 0.04
N ASP A 761 45.91 -15.01 1.04
CA ASP A 761 46.35 -14.97 2.43
C ASP A 761 46.43 -16.37 3.03
N ARG A 762 47.58 -16.75 3.57
CA ARG A 762 47.81 -18.11 4.10
C ARG A 762 47.06 -18.40 5.40
N ARG A 763 46.58 -17.37 6.11
CA ARG A 763 45.84 -17.51 7.37
C ARG A 763 44.34 -17.54 7.13
N ALA A 764 43.86 -16.75 6.17
CA ALA A 764 42.43 -16.69 5.83
C ALA A 764 42.04 -17.67 4.70
N GLY A 765 43.00 -18.07 3.86
CA GLY A 765 42.75 -18.87 2.65
C GLY A 765 41.99 -18.12 1.56
N THR A 766 41.82 -16.80 1.66
CA THR A 766 41.08 -15.95 0.70
C THR A 766 42.01 -15.02 -0.07
N ILE A 767 41.55 -14.50 -1.22
CA ILE A 767 42.33 -13.53 -1.99
C ILE A 767 42.38 -12.20 -1.23
N ARG A 768 43.60 -11.73 -0.97
CA ARG A 768 43.88 -10.45 -0.31
C ARG A 768 44.19 -9.34 -1.32
N ARG A 769 44.63 -9.71 -2.52
CA ARG A 769 44.84 -8.79 -3.63
C ARG A 769 44.70 -9.53 -4.94
N TRP A 770 43.96 -8.93 -5.87
CA TRP A 770 43.99 -9.33 -7.27
C TRP A 770 44.24 -8.09 -8.12
N ARG A 771 45.36 -8.08 -8.82
CA ARG A 771 45.75 -7.03 -9.75
C ARG A 771 45.85 -7.59 -11.17
N ARG A 772 45.45 -6.82 -12.18
CA ARG A 772 45.74 -7.07 -13.58
C ARG A 772 46.29 -5.79 -14.22
N ALA A 773 47.49 -5.87 -14.80
CA ALA A 773 48.26 -4.73 -15.28
C ALA A 773 48.39 -3.62 -14.21
N ASP A 774 47.85 -2.43 -14.45
CA ASP A 774 47.84 -1.28 -13.55
C ASP A 774 46.60 -1.19 -12.65
N VAL A 775 45.68 -2.17 -12.73
CA VAL A 775 44.36 -2.10 -12.08
C VAL A 775 44.24 -3.11 -10.94
N ASP A 776 43.97 -2.63 -9.73
CA ASP A 776 43.56 -3.47 -8.61
C ASP A 776 42.07 -3.82 -8.76
N LEU A 777 41.74 -5.10 -8.91
CA LEU A 777 40.38 -5.58 -9.15
C LEU A 777 39.66 -5.99 -7.87
N MET A 778 40.40 -6.46 -6.86
CA MET A 778 39.84 -6.97 -5.62
C MET A 778 40.74 -6.60 -4.44
N VAL A 779 40.13 -6.06 -3.38
CA VAL A 779 40.83 -5.69 -2.14
C VAL A 779 40.71 -6.75 -1.04
N CYS A 780 39.65 -7.59 -1.08
CA CYS A 780 39.53 -8.78 -0.23
C CYS A 780 38.41 -9.72 -0.73
N GLY A 781 38.50 -11.01 -0.37
CA GLY A 781 37.50 -12.05 -0.66
C GLY A 781 37.96 -12.97 -1.79
N PRO A 782 37.07 -13.67 -2.50
CA PRO A 782 35.72 -14.05 -2.08
C PRO A 782 35.76 -14.89 -0.81
N ALA A 783 34.91 -14.54 0.16
CA ALA A 783 34.70 -15.29 1.40
C ALA A 783 33.26 -15.82 1.44
N ILE A 784 33.05 -17.02 1.98
CA ILE A 784 31.71 -17.61 2.14
C ILE A 784 30.84 -16.68 3.00
N GLN A 785 29.61 -16.44 2.55
CA GLN A 785 28.63 -15.58 3.21
C GLN A 785 27.32 -16.34 3.44
N ILE A 786 26.85 -16.32 4.69
CA ILE A 786 25.58 -16.93 5.13
C ILE A 786 24.59 -15.85 5.60
N TRP A 787 25.08 -14.76 6.17
CA TRP A 787 24.24 -13.70 6.74
C TRP A 787 23.69 -12.76 5.66
N ARG A 788 22.42 -12.39 5.83
CA ARG A 788 21.79 -11.21 5.21
C ARG A 788 21.33 -10.26 6.31
N ALA A 789 21.23 -8.97 6.02
CA ALA A 789 20.62 -8.03 6.97
C ALA A 789 19.13 -8.37 7.13
N PRO A 790 18.64 -8.72 8.34
CA PRO A 790 17.27 -9.18 8.52
C PRO A 790 16.25 -8.16 8.03
N THR A 791 15.26 -8.61 7.27
CA THR A 791 14.11 -7.78 6.90
C THR A 791 13.11 -7.69 8.07
N ASP A 792 12.12 -6.81 7.97
CA ASP A 792 10.95 -6.78 8.88
C ASP A 792 10.27 -8.15 8.99
N ASN A 793 10.19 -8.88 7.87
CA ASN A 793 9.59 -10.20 7.82
C ASN A 793 10.49 -11.30 8.40
N ASP A 794 11.79 -11.04 8.61
CA ASP A 794 12.68 -12.00 9.26
C ASP A 794 12.53 -11.99 10.80
N VAL A 795 11.65 -11.17 11.39
CA VAL A 795 11.52 -10.91 12.85
C VAL A 795 11.59 -12.16 13.74
N HIS A 796 10.94 -13.24 13.34
CA HIS A 796 10.97 -14.51 14.07
C HIS A 796 12.19 -15.38 13.72
N ILE A 797 12.47 -15.61 12.44
CA ILE A 797 13.54 -16.52 11.99
C ILE A 797 14.93 -15.96 12.27
N ALA A 798 15.10 -14.62 12.27
CA ALA A 798 16.36 -13.96 12.59
C ALA A 798 16.79 -14.18 14.05
N ARG A 799 15.86 -14.50 14.97
CA ARG A 799 16.21 -14.91 16.34
C ARG A 799 16.93 -16.27 16.32
N GLU A 800 16.42 -17.21 15.53
CA GLU A 800 17.04 -18.53 15.36
C GLU A 800 18.37 -18.42 14.60
N TRP A 801 18.49 -17.52 13.61
CA TRP A 801 19.76 -17.28 12.93
C TRP A 801 20.83 -16.72 13.87
N ARG A 802 20.49 -15.74 14.71
CA ARG A 802 21.42 -15.20 15.73
C ARG A 802 21.79 -16.25 16.77
N LYS A 803 20.86 -17.12 17.15
CA LYS A 803 21.13 -18.26 18.03
C LYS A 803 22.09 -19.26 17.40
N ALA A 804 21.93 -19.54 16.10
CA ALA A 804 22.85 -20.36 15.30
C ALA A 804 24.20 -19.67 15.02
N GLY A 805 24.32 -18.37 15.32
CA GLY A 805 25.55 -17.59 15.17
C GLY A 805 25.84 -17.12 13.74
N TYR A 806 24.86 -17.14 12.85
CA TYR A 806 25.03 -16.79 11.43
C TYR A 806 25.52 -15.35 11.22
N ASP A 807 25.17 -14.43 12.11
CA ASP A 807 25.56 -13.01 12.12
C ASP A 807 27.03 -12.76 12.53
N ARG A 808 27.72 -13.79 13.04
CA ARG A 808 29.07 -13.69 13.61
C ARG A 808 29.96 -14.88 13.29
N LEU A 809 29.71 -15.53 12.15
CA LEU A 809 30.52 -16.66 11.70
C LEU A 809 31.95 -16.22 11.42
N MET A 810 32.90 -16.94 12.00
CA MET A 810 34.32 -16.81 11.75
C MET A 810 34.83 -18.03 11.02
N LEU A 811 35.67 -17.81 10.02
CA LEU A 811 36.37 -18.88 9.32
C LEU A 811 37.59 -19.31 10.13
N ARG A 812 37.67 -20.61 10.42
CA ARG A 812 38.90 -21.26 10.88
C ARG A 812 39.42 -22.15 9.77
N LEU A 813 40.56 -21.77 9.20
CA LEU A 813 41.26 -22.53 8.18
C LEU A 813 41.91 -23.77 8.81
N ASP A 814 41.66 -24.95 8.25
CA ASP A 814 42.28 -26.21 8.65
C ASP A 814 43.41 -26.61 7.70
N GLU A 815 43.24 -26.35 6.40
CA GLU A 815 44.19 -26.76 5.37
C GLU A 815 44.20 -25.76 4.21
N LEU A 816 45.39 -25.52 3.65
CA LEU A 816 45.60 -24.75 2.44
C LEU A 816 46.69 -25.42 1.61
N GLU A 817 46.35 -25.84 0.40
CA GLU A 817 47.26 -26.45 -0.57
C GLU A 817 47.30 -25.62 -1.85
N CYS A 818 48.49 -25.43 -2.42
CA CYS A 818 48.65 -24.92 -3.78
C CYS A 818 49.30 -25.98 -4.66
N ARG A 819 48.71 -26.25 -5.82
CA ARG A 819 49.28 -27.09 -6.87
C ARG A 819 49.31 -26.28 -8.15
N ALA A 820 50.45 -26.24 -8.83
CA ALA A 820 50.55 -25.47 -10.06
C ALA A 820 51.41 -26.20 -11.09
N ASP A 821 51.08 -25.96 -12.35
CA ASP A 821 51.89 -26.30 -13.51
C ASP A 821 52.05 -25.08 -14.43
N ALA A 822 52.46 -25.29 -15.68
CA ALA A 822 52.68 -24.19 -16.62
C ALA A 822 51.37 -23.52 -17.10
N GLU A 823 50.25 -24.23 -17.09
CA GLU A 823 48.97 -23.80 -17.65
C GLU A 823 47.94 -23.39 -16.60
N GLU A 824 47.99 -23.97 -15.39
CA GLU A 824 47.07 -23.65 -14.29
C GLU A 824 47.72 -23.70 -12.89
N ALA A 825 47.13 -22.94 -11.96
CA ALA A 825 47.43 -23.00 -10.53
C ALA A 825 46.13 -23.15 -9.74
N VAL A 826 46.07 -24.15 -8.88
CA VAL A 826 44.92 -24.51 -8.05
C VAL A 826 45.27 -24.31 -6.59
N VAL A 827 44.64 -23.32 -5.96
CA VAL A 827 44.71 -23.10 -4.52
C VAL A 827 43.44 -23.67 -3.89
N SER A 828 43.58 -24.72 -3.08
CA SER A 828 42.48 -25.41 -2.40
C SER A 828 42.57 -25.18 -0.90
N ALA A 829 41.44 -24.84 -0.29
CA ALA A 829 41.34 -24.59 1.13
C ALA A 829 40.20 -25.39 1.76
N ARG A 830 40.41 -25.81 3.01
CA ARG A 830 39.41 -26.48 3.85
C ARG A 830 39.39 -25.84 5.21
N GLY A 831 38.21 -25.74 5.80
CA GLY A 831 38.05 -25.18 7.14
C GLY A 831 36.64 -25.34 7.65
N VAL A 832 36.33 -24.59 8.69
CA VAL A 832 35.00 -24.57 9.29
C VAL A 832 34.54 -23.14 9.58
N LEU A 833 33.23 -22.92 9.55
CA LEU A 833 32.59 -21.69 10.01
C LEU A 833 31.96 -21.90 11.39
N ALA A 834 32.32 -21.07 12.36
CA ALA A 834 31.80 -21.13 13.74
C ALA A 834 31.54 -19.73 14.30
N GLY A 835 30.50 -19.57 15.11
CA GLY A 835 30.29 -18.36 15.89
C GLY A 835 31.03 -18.40 17.23
N TRP A 836 31.14 -17.26 17.92
CA TRP A 836 31.75 -17.20 19.26
C TRP A 836 31.04 -18.14 20.24
N SER A 837 31.81 -18.96 20.95
CA SER A 837 31.32 -19.94 21.94
C SER A 837 30.32 -20.97 21.39
N LEU A 838 30.31 -21.21 20.07
CA LEU A 838 29.47 -22.21 19.41
C LEU A 838 30.33 -23.28 18.75
N GLU A 839 29.76 -24.48 18.61
CA GLU A 839 30.35 -25.51 17.76
C GLU A 839 30.35 -25.06 16.29
N PRO A 840 31.28 -25.56 15.46
CA PRO A 840 31.28 -25.21 14.04
C PRO A 840 29.97 -25.61 13.37
N ALA A 841 29.35 -24.65 12.69
CA ALA A 841 28.08 -24.82 11.99
C ALA A 841 28.27 -25.44 10.60
N PHE A 842 29.39 -25.18 9.94
CA PHE A 842 29.65 -25.70 8.60
C PHE A 842 31.08 -26.21 8.44
N ASP A 843 31.22 -27.35 7.77
CA ASP A 843 32.44 -27.68 7.03
C ASP A 843 32.46 -26.89 5.73
N CYS A 844 33.61 -26.33 5.38
CA CYS A 844 33.76 -25.49 4.21
C CYS A 844 34.92 -25.96 3.35
N ARG A 845 34.72 -25.91 2.03
CA ARG A 845 35.78 -26.11 1.04
C ARG A 845 35.68 -25.02 0.00
N TRP A 846 36.80 -24.44 -0.38
CA TRP A 846 36.82 -23.53 -1.52
C TRP A 846 38.11 -23.66 -2.31
N ARG A 847 38.01 -23.37 -3.60
CA ARG A 847 39.10 -23.56 -4.55
C ARG A 847 39.14 -22.41 -5.53
N TYR A 848 40.34 -21.88 -5.74
CA TYR A 848 40.65 -20.96 -6.82
C TYR A 848 41.48 -21.71 -7.87
N ARG A 849 40.91 -21.94 -9.04
CA ARG A 849 41.65 -22.45 -10.21
C ARG A 849 41.97 -21.26 -11.12
N VAL A 850 43.22 -20.83 -11.07
CA VAL A 850 43.78 -19.76 -11.89
C VAL A 850 44.34 -20.36 -13.16
N LEU A 851 43.87 -19.89 -14.31
CA LEU A 851 44.40 -20.30 -15.62
C LEU A 851 45.49 -19.32 -16.07
N SER A 852 46.41 -19.79 -16.92
CA SER A 852 47.44 -18.98 -17.59
C SER A 852 46.89 -17.82 -18.43
N SER A 853 45.59 -17.82 -18.73
CA SER A 853 44.85 -16.70 -19.33
C SER A 853 44.47 -15.60 -18.34
N GLY A 854 44.71 -15.78 -17.04
CA GLY A 854 44.32 -14.86 -15.96
C GLY A 854 42.88 -15.02 -15.47
N LEU A 855 42.15 -16.03 -15.96
CA LEU A 855 40.81 -16.36 -15.50
C LEU A 855 40.85 -17.16 -14.19
N VAL A 856 39.89 -16.90 -13.31
CA VAL A 856 39.77 -17.61 -12.03
C VAL A 856 38.43 -18.31 -11.97
N HIS A 857 38.45 -19.62 -11.79
CA HIS A 857 37.26 -20.39 -11.42
C HIS A 857 37.22 -20.54 -9.89
N LEU A 858 36.13 -20.08 -9.31
CA LEU A 858 35.83 -20.22 -7.90
C LEU A 858 34.82 -21.35 -7.70
N LEU A 859 35.19 -22.33 -6.89
CA LEU A 859 34.24 -23.26 -6.27
C LEU A 859 34.20 -22.97 -4.77
N ALA A 860 33.01 -22.80 -4.20
CA ALA A 860 32.80 -22.69 -2.77
C ALA A 860 31.71 -23.69 -2.34
N GLU A 861 31.97 -24.44 -1.27
CA GLU A 861 31.11 -25.51 -0.79
C GLU A 861 30.94 -25.40 0.72
N ILE A 862 29.72 -25.68 1.19
CA ILE A 862 29.42 -25.85 2.60
C ILE A 862 28.72 -27.19 2.84
N SER A 863 29.00 -27.79 3.99
CA SER A 863 28.24 -28.92 4.53
C SER A 863 27.82 -28.57 5.96
N PRO A 864 26.52 -28.54 6.27
CA PRO A 864 26.04 -28.21 7.62
C PRO A 864 26.45 -29.29 8.62
N ARG A 865 26.74 -28.86 9.85
CA ARG A 865 26.98 -29.71 11.00
C ARG A 865 25.81 -29.61 11.98
N GLY A 866 25.28 -30.77 12.38
CA GLY A 866 24.19 -30.83 13.34
C GLY A 866 22.87 -30.28 12.80
N LYS A 867 21.97 -29.93 13.72
CA LYS A 867 20.65 -29.38 13.39
C LYS A 867 20.73 -27.86 13.36
N LEU A 868 20.52 -27.30 12.18
CA LEU A 868 20.57 -25.86 11.92
C LEU A 868 19.20 -25.34 11.47
N PRO A 869 18.85 -24.07 11.73
CA PRO A 869 17.69 -23.45 11.11
C PRO A 869 17.93 -23.23 9.61
N PRO A 870 16.86 -23.02 8.81
CA PRO A 870 17.00 -22.57 7.42
C PRO A 870 17.94 -21.37 7.31
N LEU A 871 18.75 -21.34 6.25
CA LEU A 871 19.78 -20.34 6.04
C LEU A 871 19.16 -19.04 5.51
N PRO A 872 19.69 -17.87 5.90
CA PRO A 872 19.33 -16.61 5.25
C PRO A 872 19.74 -16.61 3.78
N ARG A 873 20.98 -17.03 3.49
CA ARG A 873 21.54 -17.22 2.15
C ARG A 873 22.71 -18.20 2.16
N PHE A 874 23.14 -18.62 0.97
CA PHE A 874 24.45 -19.21 0.76
C PHE A 874 25.11 -18.63 -0.49
N GLY A 875 26.29 -18.03 -0.30
CA GLY A 875 27.03 -17.38 -1.36
C GLY A 875 28.46 -17.04 -0.97
N VAL A 876 29.06 -16.13 -1.73
CA VAL A 876 30.34 -15.50 -1.42
C VAL A 876 30.24 -13.98 -1.52
N ARG A 877 31.06 -13.29 -0.72
CA ARG A 877 31.22 -11.85 -0.70
C ARG A 877 32.66 -11.46 -0.97
N PHE A 878 32.89 -10.44 -1.79
CA PHE A 878 34.18 -9.78 -1.96
C PHE A 878 34.03 -8.27 -2.08
N GLN A 879 35.15 -7.56 -1.99
CA GLN A 879 35.19 -6.10 -2.12
C GLN A 879 36.10 -5.71 -3.28
N MET A 880 35.61 -4.79 -4.11
CA MET A 880 36.35 -4.12 -5.16
C MET A 880 36.65 -2.67 -4.75
N PRO A 881 37.69 -2.03 -5.29
CA PRO A 881 37.90 -0.59 -5.11
C PRO A 881 36.66 0.26 -5.46
N ASP A 882 36.53 1.42 -4.83
CA ASP A 882 35.38 2.33 -5.01
C ASP A 882 35.11 2.76 -6.47
N ALA A 883 36.15 2.74 -7.31
CA ALA A 883 36.04 3.12 -8.71
C ALA A 883 35.15 2.17 -9.54
N PHE A 884 34.92 0.94 -9.09
CA PHE A 884 34.07 -0.04 -9.78
C PHE A 884 32.59 0.19 -9.40
N ASP A 885 32.02 1.23 -9.99
CA ASP A 885 30.66 1.69 -9.71
C ASP A 885 29.68 1.37 -10.86
N ARG A 886 30.13 0.85 -12.00
CA ARG A 886 29.23 0.51 -13.11
C ARG A 886 28.83 -0.96 -13.06
N PHE A 887 27.55 -1.21 -12.76
CA PHE A 887 26.98 -2.55 -12.68
C PHE A 887 26.15 -2.88 -13.92
N THR A 888 26.45 -3.98 -14.59
CA THR A 888 25.69 -4.51 -15.73
C THR A 888 25.36 -5.97 -15.47
N TRP A 889 24.15 -6.43 -15.75
CA TRP A 889 23.79 -7.83 -15.56
C TRP A 889 22.79 -8.33 -16.60
N TYR A 890 22.86 -9.63 -16.87
CA TYR A 890 21.86 -10.35 -17.64
C TYR A 890 21.12 -11.34 -16.75
N GLY A 891 19.87 -11.01 -16.42
CA GLY A 891 19.06 -11.70 -15.43
C GLY A 891 17.75 -10.97 -15.22
N ARG A 892 17.07 -11.19 -14.08
CA ARG A 892 15.85 -10.44 -13.76
C ARG A 892 16.15 -9.00 -13.35
N GLY A 893 15.29 -8.08 -13.77
CA GLY A 893 15.39 -6.66 -13.44
C GLY A 893 14.26 -5.81 -14.05
N PRO A 894 14.39 -4.46 -13.99
CA PRO A 894 15.53 -3.72 -13.45
C PRO A 894 15.53 -3.62 -11.92
N HIS A 895 14.38 -3.72 -11.25
CA HIS A 895 14.24 -3.65 -9.79
C HIS A 895 14.78 -4.90 -9.09
N GLU A 896 14.81 -4.89 -7.75
CA GLU A 896 15.21 -6.06 -6.97
C GLU A 896 14.18 -7.21 -7.06
N SER A 897 14.62 -8.45 -6.90
CA SER A 897 13.76 -9.62 -6.96
C SER A 897 14.24 -10.70 -5.99
N TYR A 898 13.32 -11.48 -5.45
CA TYR A 898 13.61 -12.60 -4.53
C TYR A 898 12.85 -13.84 -4.97
N ILE A 899 13.20 -15.02 -4.44
CA ILE A 899 12.67 -16.30 -4.94
C ILE A 899 11.13 -16.40 -4.89
N ASP A 900 10.50 -15.72 -3.94
CA ASP A 900 9.06 -15.63 -3.72
C ASP A 900 8.46 -14.27 -4.11
N ARG A 901 9.24 -13.40 -4.79
CA ARG A 901 8.84 -12.08 -5.31
C ARG A 901 9.69 -11.70 -6.52
N LYS A 902 9.41 -12.29 -7.69
CA LYS A 902 10.19 -12.07 -8.93
C LYS A 902 9.39 -12.08 -10.23
N GLU A 903 8.08 -12.29 -10.18
CA GLU A 903 7.23 -12.39 -11.38
C GLU A 903 7.19 -11.09 -12.18
N SER A 904 7.33 -9.95 -11.50
CA SER A 904 7.39 -8.61 -12.12
C SER A 904 8.74 -8.27 -12.76
N ALA A 905 9.80 -9.03 -12.49
CA ALA A 905 11.13 -8.75 -12.98
C ALA A 905 11.43 -9.57 -14.25
N ARG A 906 11.55 -8.89 -15.40
CA ARG A 906 11.83 -9.50 -16.70
C ARG A 906 13.28 -9.95 -16.77
N VAL A 907 13.54 -11.09 -17.41
CA VAL A 907 14.89 -11.44 -17.87
C VAL A 907 15.28 -10.50 -19.00
N GLY A 908 16.46 -9.87 -18.87
CA GLY A 908 16.97 -8.91 -19.83
C GLY A 908 18.38 -8.43 -19.48
N LEU A 909 18.93 -7.58 -20.34
CA LEU A 909 20.19 -6.88 -20.10
C LEU A 909 19.93 -5.52 -19.46
N TYR A 910 20.48 -5.31 -18.27
CA TYR A 910 20.30 -4.08 -17.50
C TYR A 910 21.66 -3.49 -17.10
N ARG A 911 21.69 -2.16 -16.90
CA ARG A 911 22.87 -1.41 -16.46
C ARG A 911 22.45 -0.29 -15.51
N GLY A 912 23.29 -0.01 -14.52
CA GLY A 912 23.16 1.12 -13.61
C GLY A 912 24.44 1.36 -12.81
N THR A 913 24.42 2.30 -11.88
CA THR A 913 25.44 2.46 -10.84
C THR A 913 25.21 1.49 -9.68
N VAL A 914 26.21 1.30 -8.81
CA VAL A 914 26.04 0.56 -7.55
C VAL A 914 25.03 1.28 -6.66
N GLN A 915 25.08 2.61 -6.60
CA GLN A 915 24.16 3.41 -5.81
C GLN A 915 22.69 3.28 -6.28
N GLU A 916 22.44 3.15 -7.58
CA GLU A 916 21.09 2.92 -8.14
C GLU A 916 20.52 1.53 -7.78
N GLN A 917 21.34 0.59 -7.27
CA GLN A 917 20.85 -0.72 -6.82
C GLN A 917 20.42 -0.73 -5.35
N TYR A 918 20.72 0.33 -4.60
CA TYR A 918 20.29 0.48 -3.22
C TYR A 918 18.83 0.92 -3.16
N VAL A 919 18.01 0.16 -2.41
CA VAL A 919 16.62 0.54 -2.10
C VAL A 919 16.57 1.15 -0.69
N PRO A 920 16.17 2.42 -0.55
CA PRO A 920 16.26 3.15 0.72
C PRO A 920 15.07 2.86 1.64
N TYR A 921 14.86 1.59 2.00
CA TYR A 921 13.89 1.23 3.04
C TYR A 921 14.14 2.06 4.30
N ILE A 922 13.07 2.63 4.88
CA ILE A 922 13.16 3.62 5.96
C ILE A 922 13.99 3.06 7.12
N ARG A 923 13.66 1.84 7.55
CA ARG A 923 14.56 1.01 8.36
C ARG A 923 15.48 0.19 7.44
N PRO A 924 16.80 0.40 7.46
CA PRO A 924 17.73 -0.35 6.63
C PRO A 924 17.67 -1.87 6.84
N GLN A 925 17.77 -2.63 5.74
CA GLN A 925 17.70 -4.09 5.72
C GLN A 925 18.20 -4.65 4.37
N GLU A 926 18.15 -5.97 4.18
CA GLU A 926 18.51 -6.62 2.90
C GLU A 926 17.73 -5.99 1.74
N ASN A 927 18.44 -5.63 0.67
CA ASN A 927 17.89 -5.00 -0.51
C ASN A 927 18.77 -5.21 -1.76
N GLY A 928 18.22 -4.91 -2.93
CA GLY A 928 18.98 -4.78 -4.18
C GLY A 928 19.30 -6.09 -4.89
N ASN A 929 18.81 -7.23 -4.40
CA ASN A 929 19.08 -8.55 -4.99
C ASN A 929 18.57 -8.65 -6.43
N LYS A 930 19.38 -9.19 -7.35
CA LYS A 930 18.96 -9.58 -8.71
C LYS A 930 18.92 -11.09 -8.81
N SER A 931 17.79 -11.66 -9.21
CA SER A 931 17.60 -13.11 -9.33
C SER A 931 17.79 -13.64 -10.74
N ASP A 932 17.98 -14.95 -10.84
CA ASP A 932 18.13 -15.68 -12.09
C ASP A 932 19.19 -15.04 -13.03
N VAL A 933 20.31 -14.60 -12.45
CA VAL A 933 21.40 -13.93 -13.17
C VAL A 933 22.28 -14.98 -13.83
N ARG A 934 22.55 -14.80 -15.13
CA ARG A 934 23.48 -15.63 -15.91
C ARG A 934 24.90 -15.12 -15.77
N TRP A 935 25.04 -13.80 -15.88
CA TRP A 935 26.30 -13.09 -15.67
C TRP A 935 26.05 -11.66 -15.19
N ALA A 936 27.04 -11.12 -14.49
CA ALA A 936 27.07 -9.72 -14.08
C ALA A 936 28.49 -9.16 -14.22
N ALA A 937 28.64 -7.86 -14.41
CA ALA A 937 29.91 -7.19 -14.57
C ALA A 937 29.95 -5.91 -13.73
N LEU A 938 31.11 -5.67 -13.10
CA LEU A 938 31.44 -4.41 -12.44
C LEU A 938 32.65 -3.78 -13.11
N THR A 939 32.49 -2.56 -13.64
CA THR A 939 33.53 -1.83 -14.36
C THR A 939 33.81 -0.44 -13.77
N ASP A 940 35.05 0.02 -13.96
CA ASP A 940 35.43 1.41 -13.74
C ASP A 940 34.90 2.31 -14.87
N LEU A 941 35.09 3.63 -14.77
CA LEU A 941 34.69 4.57 -15.82
C LEU A 941 35.41 4.38 -17.16
N ARG A 942 36.51 3.62 -17.18
CA ARG A 942 37.25 3.28 -18.40
C ARG A 942 36.80 1.94 -18.98
N GLY A 943 35.83 1.25 -18.37
CA GLY A 943 35.31 -0.02 -18.85
C GLY A 943 36.11 -1.24 -18.41
N ARG A 944 37.15 -1.08 -17.58
CA ARG A 944 37.96 -2.19 -17.07
C ARG A 944 37.31 -2.74 -15.81
N GLY A 945 37.30 -4.06 -15.62
CA GLY A 945 36.63 -4.63 -14.46
C GLY A 945 36.57 -6.14 -14.40
N LEU A 946 35.59 -6.64 -13.66
CA LEU A 946 35.39 -8.06 -13.41
C LEU A 946 34.03 -8.51 -13.92
N LEU A 947 34.04 -9.52 -14.79
CA LEU A 947 32.86 -10.25 -15.24
C LEU A 947 32.70 -11.50 -14.38
N LEU A 948 31.48 -11.69 -13.88
CA LEU A 948 31.02 -12.80 -13.06
C LEU A 948 30.14 -13.68 -13.96
N ALA A 949 30.57 -14.90 -14.26
CA ALA A 949 29.81 -15.84 -15.08
C ALA A 949 29.55 -17.14 -14.30
N GLY A 950 28.30 -17.37 -13.92
CA GLY A 950 27.92 -18.58 -13.18
C GLY A 950 27.93 -19.81 -14.09
N ASP A 951 28.30 -20.96 -13.53
CA ASP A 951 28.10 -22.24 -14.22
C ASP A 951 26.60 -22.58 -14.35
N GLY A 952 25.78 -22.04 -13.45
CA GLY A 952 24.32 -22.00 -13.51
C GLY A 952 23.77 -20.59 -13.21
N LEU A 953 22.48 -20.50 -12.92
CA LEU A 953 21.88 -19.25 -12.45
C LEU A 953 22.38 -18.91 -11.04
N MET A 954 22.63 -17.63 -10.81
CA MET A 954 23.05 -17.08 -9.51
C MET A 954 22.17 -15.88 -9.14
N ASN A 955 22.29 -15.43 -7.89
CA ASN A 955 21.79 -14.12 -7.46
C ASN A 955 22.97 -13.18 -7.23
N VAL A 956 22.79 -11.89 -7.50
CA VAL A 956 23.84 -10.88 -7.34
C VAL A 956 23.27 -9.64 -6.66
N SER A 957 23.99 -9.11 -5.67
CA SER A 957 23.74 -7.78 -5.12
C SER A 957 25.05 -6.99 -4.99
N VAL A 958 24.97 -5.68 -5.20
CA VAL A 958 26.11 -4.76 -5.14
C VAL A 958 25.75 -3.54 -4.32
N HIS A 959 26.63 -3.15 -3.39
CA HIS A 959 26.37 -2.07 -2.43
C HIS A 959 27.65 -1.32 -2.05
N HIS A 960 27.51 -0.12 -1.49
CA HIS A 960 28.58 0.56 -0.74
C HIS A 960 28.50 0.34 0.78
N HIS A 961 27.69 -0.62 1.20
CA HIS A 961 27.46 -0.99 2.59
C HIS A 961 27.48 -2.52 2.70
N THR A 962 27.84 -3.04 3.87
CA THR A 962 27.77 -4.47 4.15
C THR A 962 26.45 -4.84 4.83
N ALA A 963 26.13 -6.14 4.88
CA ALA A 963 24.96 -6.64 5.62
C ALA A 963 25.01 -6.22 7.11
N GLU A 964 26.21 -6.11 7.68
CA GLU A 964 26.43 -5.68 9.05
C GLU A 964 26.09 -4.18 9.23
N ASP A 965 26.42 -3.32 8.26
CA ASP A 965 26.04 -1.90 8.29
C ASP A 965 24.51 -1.72 8.26
N PHE A 966 23.83 -2.44 7.35
CA PHE A 966 22.38 -2.43 7.29
C PHE A 966 21.72 -2.99 8.55
N THR A 967 22.33 -4.00 9.20
CA THR A 967 21.81 -4.58 10.45
C THR A 967 21.92 -3.60 11.63
N ALA A 968 22.94 -2.72 11.63
CA ALA A 968 23.23 -1.82 12.74
C ALA A 968 22.42 -0.51 12.70
N ALA A 969 22.11 -0.01 11.51
CA ALA A 969 21.39 1.23 11.33
C ALA A 969 19.89 1.08 11.63
N ARG A 970 19.30 2.09 12.27
CA ARG A 970 17.85 2.20 12.48
C ARG A 970 17.19 3.04 11.39
N HIS A 971 17.93 4.03 10.88
CA HIS A 971 17.46 4.93 9.84
C HIS A 971 18.43 4.98 8.66
N ALA A 972 17.92 5.15 7.45
CA ALA A 972 18.75 5.23 6.23
C ALA A 972 19.81 6.34 6.28
N HIS A 973 19.53 7.47 6.94
CA HIS A 973 20.46 8.60 7.03
C HIS A 973 21.67 8.34 7.95
N GLU A 974 21.64 7.27 8.77
CA GLU A 974 22.73 6.83 9.65
C GLU A 974 23.78 5.99 8.91
N LEU A 975 23.47 5.51 7.70
CA LEU A 975 24.39 4.70 6.90
C LEU A 975 25.58 5.52 6.42
N VAL A 976 26.79 4.99 6.64
CA VAL A 976 28.04 5.58 6.19
C VAL A 976 28.58 4.80 5.01
N ARG A 977 28.62 5.45 3.85
CA ARG A 977 29.18 4.88 2.60
C ARG A 977 30.62 4.42 2.81
N ARG A 978 30.90 3.15 2.52
CA ARG A 978 32.27 2.62 2.52
C ARG A 978 33.02 2.99 1.23
N PRO A 979 34.34 3.17 1.27
CA PRO A 979 35.16 3.48 0.08
C PRO A 979 35.49 2.22 -0.73
N VAL A 980 34.50 1.34 -0.92
CA VAL A 980 34.60 0.09 -1.67
C VAL A 980 33.25 -0.25 -2.29
N THR A 981 33.27 -1.08 -3.32
CA THR A 981 32.08 -1.77 -3.83
C THR A 981 32.03 -3.17 -3.24
N VAL A 982 31.00 -3.45 -2.44
CA VAL A 982 30.71 -4.77 -1.87
C VAL A 982 29.90 -5.56 -2.89
N VAL A 983 30.38 -6.74 -3.25
CA VAL A 983 29.72 -7.62 -4.22
C VAL A 983 29.37 -8.94 -3.53
N ASN A 984 28.10 -9.34 -3.60
CA ASN A 984 27.64 -10.65 -3.18
C ASN A 984 27.21 -11.46 -4.40
N ILE A 985 27.63 -12.74 -4.43
CA ILE A 985 27.18 -13.73 -5.40
C ILE A 985 26.61 -14.90 -4.62
N ASP A 986 25.31 -15.13 -4.76
CA ASP A 986 24.62 -16.17 -4.01
C ASP A 986 24.19 -17.30 -4.93
N ARG A 987 24.38 -18.54 -4.46
CA ARG A 987 23.72 -19.69 -5.07
C ARG A 987 22.22 -19.55 -4.93
N GLU A 988 21.78 -19.15 -3.73
CA GLU A 988 20.38 -18.98 -3.35
C GLU A 988 20.24 -18.17 -2.06
N GLN A 989 19.08 -17.59 -1.87
CA GLN A 989 18.67 -16.81 -0.70
C GLN A 989 17.24 -17.19 -0.32
N CYS A 990 16.95 -17.23 0.98
CA CYS A 990 15.60 -17.49 1.52
C CYS A 990 14.61 -16.42 1.03
N GLY A 991 13.34 -16.81 0.86
CA GLY A 991 12.25 -15.89 0.54
C GLY A 991 12.04 -14.79 1.58
N LEU A 992 11.21 -13.82 1.22
CA LEU A 992 10.82 -12.69 2.07
C LEU A 992 9.61 -13.02 2.96
N GLY A 993 8.60 -13.70 2.42
CA GLY A 993 7.31 -13.88 3.09
C GLY A 993 6.64 -12.56 3.48
N SER A 994 5.80 -12.59 4.51
CA SER A 994 5.10 -11.42 5.08
C SER A 994 4.93 -11.60 6.60
N ASN A 995 5.97 -12.06 7.29
CA ASN A 995 5.90 -12.54 8.68
C ASN A 995 6.00 -11.44 9.75
N SER A 996 6.10 -10.17 9.34
CA SER A 996 6.00 -9.02 10.25
C SER A 996 4.61 -8.98 10.90
N CYS A 997 3.57 -9.25 10.11
CA CYS A 997 2.24 -9.63 10.56
C CYS A 997 1.63 -10.62 9.55
N GLY A 998 1.61 -11.92 9.88
CA GLY A 998 1.12 -12.96 8.98
C GLY A 998 2.14 -14.07 8.70
N PRO A 999 2.04 -14.81 7.59
CA PRO A 999 2.90 -15.97 7.34
C PRO A 999 4.28 -15.60 6.79
N GLY A 1000 5.29 -16.38 7.17
CA GLY A 1000 6.62 -16.33 6.56
C GLY A 1000 6.69 -16.94 5.15
N PRO A 1001 7.92 -17.08 4.61
CA PRO A 1001 8.12 -17.74 3.32
C PRO A 1001 7.55 -19.15 3.34
N LEU A 1002 6.91 -19.56 2.24
CA LEU A 1002 6.43 -20.94 2.11
C LEU A 1002 7.61 -21.93 2.17
N PRO A 1003 7.38 -23.20 2.56
CA PRO A 1003 8.47 -24.18 2.73
C PRO A 1003 9.41 -24.33 1.54
N GLN A 1004 8.90 -24.21 0.30
CA GLN A 1004 9.70 -24.29 -0.93
C GLN A 1004 10.63 -23.08 -1.16
N TYR A 1005 10.43 -21.99 -0.42
CA TYR A 1005 11.24 -20.77 -0.48
C TYR A 1005 12.20 -20.63 0.70
N LEU A 1006 12.21 -21.60 1.62
CA LEU A 1006 13.18 -21.69 2.71
C LEU A 1006 14.45 -22.41 2.22
N LEU A 1007 15.61 -21.81 2.45
CA LEU A 1007 16.89 -22.43 2.13
C LEU A 1007 17.29 -23.42 3.23
N GLN A 1008 16.93 -24.69 3.07
CA GLN A 1008 17.21 -25.71 4.07
C GLN A 1008 18.73 -25.98 4.19
N PRO A 1009 19.26 -26.23 5.41
CA PRO A 1009 20.67 -26.56 5.59
C PRO A 1009 20.96 -27.94 4.98
N ALA A 1010 21.63 -27.93 3.83
CA ALA A 1010 22.11 -29.12 3.13
C ALA A 1010 23.50 -28.86 2.54
N PRO A 1011 24.26 -29.90 2.15
CA PRO A 1011 25.46 -29.70 1.36
C PRO A 1011 25.15 -28.91 0.08
N MET A 1012 25.86 -27.80 -0.13
CA MET A 1012 25.62 -26.88 -1.24
C MET A 1012 26.94 -26.41 -1.83
N SER A 1013 26.91 -26.09 -3.13
CA SER A 1013 28.04 -25.54 -3.86
C SER A 1013 27.64 -24.34 -4.72
N LEU A 1014 28.55 -23.37 -4.80
CA LEU A 1014 28.53 -22.24 -5.71
C LEU A 1014 29.77 -22.32 -6.61
N SER A 1015 29.55 -22.20 -7.91
CA SER A 1015 30.60 -22.30 -8.92
C SER A 1015 30.49 -21.13 -9.90
N VAL A 1016 31.53 -20.31 -9.99
CA VAL A 1016 31.53 -19.05 -10.75
C VAL A 1016 32.89 -18.76 -11.35
N TRP A 1017 32.89 -18.28 -12.59
CA TRP A 1017 34.06 -17.71 -13.24
C TRP A 1017 34.16 -16.21 -12.95
N LEU A 1018 35.35 -15.80 -12.51
CA LEU A 1018 35.74 -14.42 -12.33
C LEU A 1018 36.71 -14.08 -13.45
N VAL A 1019 36.29 -13.18 -14.34
CA VAL A 1019 36.97 -12.91 -15.61
C VAL A 1019 37.32 -11.43 -15.66
N PRO A 1020 38.60 -11.06 -15.45
CA PRO A 1020 39.03 -9.69 -15.69
C PRO A 1020 38.84 -9.35 -17.17
N PHE A 1021 38.30 -8.18 -17.48
CA PHE A 1021 38.04 -7.78 -18.86
C PHE A 1021 38.01 -6.25 -19.03
N ASP A 1022 37.98 -5.82 -20.29
CA ASP A 1022 37.75 -4.44 -20.72
C ASP A 1022 36.53 -4.43 -21.65
N GLU A 1023 35.47 -3.72 -21.25
CA GLU A 1023 34.19 -3.65 -21.98
C GLU A 1023 34.33 -2.98 -23.36
N ASN A 1024 35.39 -2.20 -23.58
CA ASN A 1024 35.67 -1.59 -24.89
C ASN A 1024 36.33 -2.58 -25.86
N ALA A 1025 37.01 -3.60 -25.32
CA ALA A 1025 37.66 -4.63 -26.13
C ALA A 1025 36.76 -5.85 -26.36
N HIS A 1026 35.93 -6.18 -25.37
CA HIS A 1026 35.10 -7.38 -25.37
C HIS A 1026 33.70 -7.09 -24.85
N ASP A 1027 32.68 -7.49 -25.61
CA ASP A 1027 31.30 -7.51 -25.14
C ASP A 1027 31.16 -8.50 -23.98
N PRO A 1028 30.77 -8.05 -22.76
CA PRO A 1028 30.65 -8.93 -21.60
C PRO A 1028 29.67 -10.09 -21.82
N MET A 1029 28.63 -9.89 -22.62
CA MET A 1029 27.63 -10.93 -22.89
C MET A 1029 28.23 -12.09 -23.69
N ARG A 1030 28.87 -11.79 -24.83
CA ARG A 1030 29.57 -12.78 -25.65
C ARG A 1030 30.71 -13.46 -24.89
N LEU A 1031 31.43 -12.69 -24.07
CA LEU A 1031 32.50 -13.23 -23.24
C LEU A 1031 31.96 -14.22 -22.20
N ALA A 1032 30.88 -13.88 -21.50
CA ALA A 1032 30.23 -14.77 -20.54
C ALA A 1032 29.72 -16.06 -21.19
N ALA A 1033 29.07 -15.94 -22.35
CA ALA A 1033 28.58 -17.09 -23.12
C ALA A 1033 29.74 -18.01 -23.54
N ALA A 1034 30.87 -17.44 -23.99
CA ALA A 1034 32.04 -18.21 -24.37
C ALA A 1034 32.72 -18.92 -23.19
N VAL A 1035 32.78 -18.28 -22.02
CA VAL A 1035 33.31 -18.89 -20.79
C VAL A 1035 32.45 -20.09 -20.38
N ARG A 1036 31.13 -19.91 -20.33
CA ARG A 1036 30.17 -20.96 -19.99
C ARG A 1036 30.19 -22.12 -20.97
N ALA A 1037 30.30 -21.86 -22.27
CA ALA A 1037 30.30 -22.88 -23.32
C ALA A 1037 31.65 -23.62 -23.45
N GLY A 1038 32.77 -22.91 -23.33
CA GLY A 1038 34.11 -23.42 -23.62
C GLY A 1038 34.78 -24.15 -22.46
N MET A 1039 34.43 -23.82 -21.21
CA MET A 1039 35.11 -24.35 -20.02
C MET A 1039 34.27 -25.31 -19.18
N GLY A 1040 32.93 -25.31 -19.31
CA GLY A 1040 32.04 -26.24 -18.59
C GLY A 1040 32.07 -27.70 -19.08
N ARG A 1041 32.90 -28.03 -20.09
CA ARG A 1041 33.05 -29.37 -20.66
C ARG A 1041 34.44 -29.99 -20.46
N ARG A 1042 35.34 -29.35 -19.70
CA ARG A 1042 36.71 -29.83 -19.46
C ARG A 1042 36.99 -30.16 -18.01
#